data_AF-A0A939XG26-F1
#
_entry.id   AF-A0A939XG26-F1
#
_cell.length_a   1.000
_cell.length_b   1.000
_cell.length_c   1.000
_cell.angle_alpha   90.00
_cell.angle_beta   90.00
_cell.angle_gamma   90.00
#
_symmetry.space_group_name_H-M   'P 1'
#
loop_
_entity.id
_entity.type
_entity.pdbx_description
1 polymer ?
#
loop_
_entity_poly.entity_id
_entity_poly.type
_entity_poly.pdbx_seq_one_letter_code
_entity_poly.pdbx_strand_id
1 'polypeptide(L)'
;MEFSFYRSVRSSKPEPLTAEKFNTVTNDPCLKDICTLIARAKDHGEQQRLKKGLPIVTWNAHFEGQRKNELAMPSGAFLLDIDGVERPFELWNSIIGRREELGILLAHKTPSTKGLRLVCRCRKEFTTIDECQKWLSKEIGVEHDTACKDWARSSYLVPAEYLYYMDGGLFTEDPEVVYEVGGSYPIDAGSSKCSRNSACSRDSIGQIDGGGNSERCFKGVPLADIAKEWLMATGGEPVEGERNTRIHALAYEMRCITDFNEGTLLEVLPRYGLSEEEMRGIVHSACGGPRSKSMPKTLEAVLQKMQKPEEEEKEEEDLTFDTKLMSAEEPVFPPLIRQIAQSAPEDFRAAAVMCTLPILGTLGSKLRARYLDGHLHSPSFQVSLEAPQASGKSFMSRMAEQLLAPVLERDKEARQREQEYNEQMAEMKVTGMKVTKKNKEELLGQKPKGIVRFVPATISITKLLMRLNDARGLHLFAVAEEIDTVTKAFKRGFSSYGDLLRVAFDNRPYGQDYASDTSFSGIVNVYYNTLFSGTPKAMRRFYPDVEDGLVSRVCFVQIPDQFGKPMPMWRELTAKDREEVERQMERLDKVSIEGEVVQPDHVMDLEFVNKAMGQWLKVQQEEAIKTDDRTRDIFCRRAAVVGFRAGMIAWFLNGEKNTVTAKRNTVNFARWVATEMLRQHLLRFQIEGSGSNTFRWEAAYKLLGDEFSREELQKALVAAGCETRVKQVVYHWKLLGCIEVMEEGKSATGRKETIRFKKTISKPKI
;
A
#
# COMPACT_ATOMS: atom_id res chain seq x y z
N MET A 1 -10.87 14.83 29.17
CA MET A 1 -10.11 14.56 27.93
C MET A 1 -10.18 13.07 27.66
N GLU A 2 -10.32 12.67 26.41
CA GLU A 2 -10.41 11.25 26.02
C GLU A 2 -9.26 10.85 25.09
N PHE A 3 -8.71 9.64 25.30
CA PHE A 3 -7.58 9.11 24.54
C PHE A 3 -7.81 7.65 24.16
N SER A 4 -7.28 7.23 23.01
CA SER A 4 -7.31 5.83 22.58
C SER A 4 -6.02 5.09 22.93
N PHE A 5 -6.18 3.94 23.56
CA PHE A 5 -5.15 2.96 23.86
C PHE A 5 -5.17 1.81 22.85
N TYR A 6 -3.99 1.29 22.52
CA TYR A 6 -3.83 0.10 21.71
C TYR A 6 -2.75 -0.79 22.32
N ARG A 7 -2.99 -2.12 22.31
CA ARG A 7 -2.07 -3.11 22.88
C ARG A 7 -0.70 -3.15 22.19
N SER A 8 -0.65 -2.76 20.91
CA SER A 8 0.58 -2.56 20.15
C SER A 8 0.30 -1.72 18.91
N VAL A 9 1.36 -1.34 18.19
CA VAL A 9 1.27 -0.63 16.89
C VAL A 9 0.48 -1.41 15.83
N ARG A 10 0.36 -2.73 15.97
CA ARG A 10 -0.37 -3.60 15.03
C ARG A 10 -1.85 -3.76 15.36
N SER A 11 -2.30 -3.27 16.51
CA SER A 11 -3.70 -3.37 16.91
C SER A 11 -4.55 -2.36 16.15
N SER A 12 -5.61 -2.83 15.48
CA SER A 12 -6.55 -1.98 14.74
C SER A 12 -7.75 -1.52 15.56
N LYS A 13 -7.99 -2.13 16.74
CA LYS A 13 -9.11 -1.79 17.62
C LYS A 13 -8.64 -0.85 18.74
N PRO A 14 -9.14 0.41 18.79
CA PRO A 14 -8.90 1.31 19.91
C PRO A 14 -9.69 0.84 21.13
N GLU A 15 -9.09 0.96 22.31
CA GLU A 15 -9.79 0.83 23.58
C GLU A 15 -9.66 2.18 24.32
N PRO A 16 -10.66 2.66 25.07
CA PRO A 16 -10.51 3.88 25.87
C PRO A 16 -9.35 3.76 26.87
N LEU A 17 -8.55 4.82 27.01
CA LEU A 17 -7.50 4.92 28.04
C LEU A 17 -8.04 5.64 29.27
N THR A 18 -8.42 4.86 30.29
CA THR A 18 -8.79 5.39 31.61
C THR A 18 -7.57 5.54 32.52
N ALA A 19 -7.67 6.34 33.58
CA ALA A 19 -6.61 6.47 34.59
C ALA A 19 -6.23 5.12 35.22
N GLU A 20 -7.22 4.28 35.54
CA GLU A 20 -6.99 2.92 36.07
C GLU A 20 -6.19 2.06 35.10
N LYS A 21 -6.54 2.13 33.80
CA LYS A 21 -5.85 1.38 32.76
C LYS A 21 -4.45 1.89 32.49
N PHE A 22 -4.26 3.22 32.48
CA PHE A 22 -2.94 3.82 32.38
C PHE A 22 -2.05 3.38 33.55
N ASN A 23 -2.55 3.45 34.78
CA ASN A 23 -1.84 2.95 35.96
C ASN A 23 -1.55 1.45 35.88
N THR A 24 -2.50 0.64 35.42
CA THR A 24 -2.31 -0.80 35.26
C THR A 24 -1.19 -1.11 34.26
N VAL A 25 -1.22 -0.47 33.08
CA VAL A 25 -0.25 -0.73 32.01
C VAL A 25 1.14 -0.18 32.37
N THR A 26 1.22 1.01 32.94
CA THR A 26 2.51 1.63 33.31
C THR A 26 3.21 0.92 34.46
N ASN A 27 2.47 0.16 35.30
CA ASN A 27 3.04 -0.68 36.35
C ASN A 27 3.21 -2.16 35.93
N ASP A 28 2.93 -2.51 34.67
CA ASP A 28 3.14 -3.87 34.16
C ASP A 28 4.65 -4.20 34.11
N PRO A 29 5.13 -5.25 34.81
CA PRO A 29 6.53 -5.68 34.76
C PRO A 29 7.01 -5.97 33.32
N CYS A 30 6.14 -6.47 32.45
CA CYS A 30 6.49 -6.77 31.06
C CYS A 30 6.82 -5.49 30.28
N LEU A 31 6.10 -4.39 30.52
CA LEU A 31 6.40 -3.10 29.91
C LEU A 31 7.78 -2.60 30.34
N LYS A 32 8.09 -2.76 31.62
CA LYS A 32 9.40 -2.41 32.20
C LYS A 32 10.53 -3.22 31.58
N ASP A 33 10.35 -4.53 31.43
CA ASP A 33 11.35 -5.41 30.84
C ASP A 33 11.63 -5.03 29.37
N ILE A 34 10.59 -4.79 28.58
CA ILE A 34 10.74 -4.40 27.17
C ILE A 34 11.44 -3.04 27.05
N CYS A 35 11.06 -2.04 27.84
CA CYS A 35 11.76 -0.74 27.86
C CYS A 35 13.21 -0.86 28.32
N THR A 36 13.51 -1.72 29.29
CA THR A 36 14.89 -2.01 29.72
C THR A 36 15.71 -2.63 28.58
N LEU A 37 15.13 -3.55 27.82
CA LEU A 37 15.77 -4.12 26.63
C LEU A 37 16.02 -3.07 25.55
N ILE A 38 15.03 -2.19 25.29
CA ILE A 38 15.17 -1.10 24.31
C ILE A 38 16.30 -0.14 24.69
N ALA A 39 16.40 0.23 25.97
CA ALA A 39 17.45 1.12 26.45
C ALA A 39 18.86 0.51 26.34
N ARG A 40 18.97 -0.83 26.39
CA ARG A 40 20.24 -1.59 26.29
C ARG A 40 20.62 -2.00 24.86
N ALA A 41 19.66 -2.00 23.94
CA ALA A 41 19.87 -2.43 22.56
C ALA A 41 20.89 -1.52 21.86
N LYS A 42 21.91 -2.14 21.25
CA LYS A 42 23.08 -1.46 20.66
C LYS A 42 22.85 -1.00 19.23
N ASP A 43 21.97 -1.68 18.49
CA ASP A 43 21.64 -1.32 17.12
C ASP A 43 20.20 -0.77 17.00
N HIS A 44 20.03 0.14 16.03
CA HIS A 44 18.76 0.79 15.79
C HIS A 44 17.68 -0.18 15.28
N GLY A 45 18.05 -1.28 14.60
CA GLY A 45 17.11 -2.27 14.09
C GLY A 45 16.43 -3.06 15.20
N GLU A 46 17.20 -3.51 16.19
CA GLU A 46 16.72 -4.17 17.39
C GLU A 46 15.82 -3.26 18.22
N GLN A 47 16.22 -1.99 18.43
CA GLN A 47 15.38 -1.00 19.11
C GLN A 47 14.01 -0.85 18.44
N GLN A 48 13.97 -0.75 17.10
CA GLN A 48 12.71 -0.65 16.36
C GLN A 48 11.88 -1.93 16.39
N ARG A 49 12.52 -3.10 16.43
CA ARG A 49 11.82 -4.39 16.58
C ARG A 49 11.14 -4.51 17.94
N LEU A 50 11.85 -4.15 19.01
CA LEU A 50 11.34 -4.22 20.39
C LEU A 50 10.23 -3.18 20.62
N LYS A 51 10.38 -1.95 20.10
CA LYS A 51 9.35 -0.89 20.19
C LYS A 51 7.99 -1.33 19.62
N LYS A 52 7.95 -2.18 18.59
CA LYS A 52 6.69 -2.68 18.02
C LYS A 52 5.85 -3.52 18.99
N GLY A 53 6.47 -4.06 20.05
CA GLY A 53 5.79 -4.81 21.11
C GLY A 53 5.23 -3.93 22.23
N LEU A 54 5.55 -2.64 22.25
CA LEU A 54 5.04 -1.73 23.27
C LEU A 54 3.59 -1.31 22.98
N PRO A 55 2.76 -1.18 24.02
CA PRO A 55 1.45 -0.55 23.90
C PRO A 55 1.61 0.93 23.53
N ILE A 56 0.58 1.46 22.87
CA ILE A 56 0.60 2.83 22.36
C ILE A 56 -0.68 3.57 22.73
N VAL A 57 -0.57 4.88 22.75
CA VAL A 57 -1.66 5.84 23.01
C VAL A 57 -1.64 6.95 21.98
N THR A 58 -2.81 7.44 21.58
CA THR A 58 -2.94 8.68 20.81
C THR A 58 -3.33 9.81 21.74
N TRP A 59 -2.37 10.68 22.07
CA TRP A 59 -2.62 11.82 22.96
C TRP A 59 -3.38 12.95 22.27
N ASN A 60 -3.25 13.06 20.95
CA ASN A 60 -3.86 14.14 20.15
C ASN A 60 -5.38 13.93 19.96
N ALA A 61 -5.85 12.68 19.98
CA ALA A 61 -7.24 12.33 19.67
C ALA A 61 -7.61 10.94 20.20
N HIS A 62 -8.91 10.68 20.27
CA HIS A 62 -9.49 9.34 20.43
C HIS A 62 -10.27 8.92 19.17
N PHE A 63 -10.55 7.62 19.09
CA PHE A 63 -11.14 6.95 17.93
C PHE A 63 -12.13 5.87 18.40
N GLU A 64 -13.30 5.79 17.76
CA GLU A 64 -14.27 4.69 17.96
C GLU A 64 -14.05 3.50 17.00
N GLY A 65 -13.20 3.69 15.98
CA GLY A 65 -12.93 2.71 14.93
C GLY A 65 -11.48 2.74 14.46
N GLN A 66 -11.26 2.82 13.14
CA GLN A 66 -9.89 2.86 12.60
C GLN A 66 -9.16 4.15 13.01
N ARG A 67 -7.86 4.02 13.34
CA ARG A 67 -6.98 5.14 13.67
C ARG A 67 -6.55 5.91 12.41
N LYS A 68 -7.47 6.66 11.80
CA LYS A 68 -7.28 7.51 10.62
C LYS A 68 -7.53 8.97 11.00
N ASN A 69 -6.72 9.92 10.50
CA ASN A 69 -6.84 11.35 10.86
C ASN A 69 -8.25 11.92 10.69
N GLU A 70 -8.98 11.52 9.65
CA GLU A 70 -10.36 11.97 9.35
C GLU A 70 -11.40 11.50 10.37
N LEU A 71 -11.11 10.39 11.06
CA LEU A 71 -11.99 9.80 12.08
C LEU A 71 -11.55 10.20 13.50
N ALA A 72 -10.58 11.12 13.60
CA ALA A 72 -10.09 11.57 14.88
C ALA A 72 -11.14 12.40 15.60
N MET A 73 -11.29 12.14 16.89
CA MET A 73 -12.03 12.99 17.80
C MET A 73 -10.99 13.70 18.70
N PRO A 74 -10.70 14.99 18.45
CA PRO A 74 -9.63 15.70 19.12
C PRO A 74 -9.77 15.69 20.64
N SER A 75 -8.67 15.40 21.33
CA SER A 75 -8.66 15.23 22.80
C SER A 75 -8.60 16.55 23.56
N GLY A 76 -8.21 17.63 22.88
CA GLY A 76 -7.83 18.92 23.45
C GLY A 76 -6.42 18.93 24.07
N ALA A 77 -5.64 17.87 23.86
CA ALA A 77 -4.22 17.83 24.18
C ALA A 77 -3.38 17.57 22.91
N PHE A 78 -2.09 17.89 22.98
CA PHE A 78 -1.13 17.58 21.93
C PHE A 78 0.16 16.99 22.51
N LEU A 79 0.80 16.12 21.73
CA LEU A 79 2.10 15.51 22.04
C LEU A 79 3.25 16.32 21.44
N LEU A 80 4.30 16.58 22.21
CA LEU A 80 5.60 17.03 21.72
C LEU A 80 6.65 15.94 22.00
N ASP A 81 7.23 15.36 20.94
CA ASP A 81 8.31 14.38 21.02
C ASP A 81 9.65 15.07 20.76
N ILE A 82 10.54 15.07 21.76
CA ILE A 82 11.87 15.70 21.71
C ILE A 82 12.90 14.58 21.69
N ASP A 83 13.38 14.26 20.49
CA ASP A 83 14.40 13.24 20.26
C ASP A 83 15.81 13.76 20.53
N GLY A 84 16.75 12.85 20.81
CA GLY A 84 18.18 13.19 20.90
C GLY A 84 18.61 13.83 22.22
N VAL A 85 17.73 13.88 23.23
CA VAL A 85 18.07 14.40 24.56
C VAL A 85 18.77 13.32 25.38
N GLU A 86 20.08 13.43 25.56
CA GLU A 86 20.86 12.43 26.33
C GLU A 86 20.51 12.41 27.83
N ARG A 87 20.14 13.57 28.40
CA ARG A 87 19.75 13.72 29.80
C ARG A 87 18.34 14.33 29.93
N PRO A 88 17.26 13.57 29.63
CA PRO A 88 15.89 14.10 29.60
C PRO A 88 15.41 14.70 30.93
N PHE A 89 15.92 14.21 32.06
CA PHE A 89 15.56 14.71 33.39
C PHE A 89 16.09 16.13 33.64
N GLU A 90 17.28 16.47 33.15
CA GLU A 90 17.83 17.83 33.31
C GLU A 90 17.03 18.83 32.49
N LEU A 91 16.65 18.47 31.26
CA LEU A 91 15.76 19.27 30.43
C LEU A 91 14.38 19.41 31.08
N TRP A 92 13.84 18.34 31.66
CA TRP A 92 12.59 18.42 32.40
C TRP A 92 12.69 19.38 33.61
N ASN A 93 13.77 19.31 34.39
CA ASN A 93 13.97 20.17 35.56
C ASN A 93 14.09 21.66 35.20
N SER A 94 14.56 22.02 34.01
CA SER A 94 14.57 23.42 33.57
C SER A 94 13.18 23.93 33.19
N ILE A 95 12.23 23.03 32.87
CA ILE A 95 10.89 23.37 32.36
C ILE A 95 9.82 23.28 33.46
N ILE A 96 9.97 22.39 34.45
CA ILE A 96 8.94 22.08 35.45
C ILE A 96 8.40 23.31 36.21
N GLY A 97 9.24 24.32 36.44
CA GLY A 97 8.84 25.58 37.09
C GLY A 97 7.81 26.39 36.31
N ARG A 98 7.70 26.15 34.99
CA ARG A 98 6.74 26.78 34.07
C ARG A 98 5.65 25.81 33.62
N ARG A 99 5.48 24.64 34.26
CA ARG A 99 4.56 23.58 33.78
C ARG A 99 3.11 24.06 33.60
N GLU A 100 2.63 24.93 34.50
CA GLU A 100 1.26 25.47 34.46
C GLU A 100 1.11 26.48 33.33
N GLU A 101 2.07 27.40 33.21
CA GLU A 101 2.16 28.35 32.08
C GLU A 101 2.19 27.60 30.74
N LEU A 102 3.00 26.54 30.65
CA LEU A 102 3.19 25.77 29.42
C LEU A 102 2.06 24.75 29.16
N GLY A 103 1.12 24.61 30.09
CA GLY A 103 -0.02 23.68 29.97
C GLY A 103 0.37 22.21 29.96
N ILE A 104 1.47 21.82 30.60
CA ILE A 104 2.00 20.45 30.59
C ILE A 104 1.10 19.56 31.45
N LEU A 105 0.64 18.44 30.87
CA LEU A 105 -0.20 17.43 31.50
C LEU A 105 0.56 16.14 31.85
N LEU A 106 1.55 15.77 31.05
CA LEU A 106 2.36 14.57 31.25
C LEU A 106 3.78 14.83 30.73
N ALA A 107 4.78 14.40 31.49
CA ALA A 107 6.17 14.42 31.05
C ALA A 107 6.84 13.09 31.35
N HIS A 108 7.52 12.51 30.38
CA HIS A 108 8.25 11.26 30.57
C HIS A 108 9.42 11.12 29.60
N LYS A 109 10.44 10.34 29.97
CA LYS A 109 11.51 9.96 29.04
C LYS A 109 11.02 8.91 28.04
N THR A 110 11.60 8.89 26.84
CA THR A 110 11.24 7.92 25.79
C THR A 110 11.71 6.49 26.15
N PRO A 111 11.16 5.42 25.50
CA PRO A 111 11.61 4.04 25.74
C PRO A 111 13.11 3.80 25.56
N SER A 112 13.78 4.58 24.71
CA SER A 112 15.24 4.52 24.48
C SER A 112 16.04 5.36 25.48
N THR A 113 15.39 5.99 26.47
CA THR A 113 15.95 6.90 27.48
C THR A 113 16.68 8.14 26.93
N LYS A 114 16.71 8.31 25.61
CA LYS A 114 17.41 9.40 24.88
C LYS A 114 16.41 10.36 24.21
N GLY A 115 15.41 10.80 24.97
CA GLY A 115 14.41 11.75 24.52
C GLY A 115 13.40 12.08 25.61
N LEU A 116 12.72 13.21 25.47
CA LEU A 116 11.68 13.70 26.38
C LEU A 116 10.36 13.83 25.61
N ARG A 117 9.28 13.34 26.21
CA ARG A 117 7.92 13.50 25.67
C ARG A 117 7.08 14.32 26.63
N LEU A 118 6.39 15.31 26.07
CA LEU A 118 5.46 16.17 26.78
C LEU A 118 4.07 16.04 26.16
N VAL A 119 3.05 15.87 26.98
CA VAL A 119 1.64 16.02 26.59
C VAL A 119 1.14 17.30 27.19
N CYS A 120 0.58 18.21 26.39
CA CYS A 120 0.18 19.55 26.83
C CYS A 120 -1.23 19.91 26.37
N ARG A 121 -1.90 20.81 27.10
CA ARG A 121 -3.22 21.35 26.74
C ARG A 121 -3.12 22.19 25.46
N CYS A 122 -4.11 22.04 24.57
CA CYS A 122 -4.27 22.95 23.43
C CYS A 122 -4.60 24.38 23.90
N ARG A 123 -4.28 25.38 23.09
CA ARG A 123 -4.31 26.80 23.45
C ARG A 123 -5.27 27.56 22.56
N LYS A 124 -6.06 28.48 23.13
CA LYS A 124 -7.09 29.22 22.40
C LYS A 124 -6.50 30.15 21.34
N GLU A 125 -5.25 30.57 21.52
CA GLU A 125 -4.53 31.45 20.60
C GLU A 125 -4.10 30.76 19.31
N PHE A 126 -4.19 29.42 19.25
CA PHE A 126 -3.79 28.63 18.08
C PHE A 126 -4.98 27.85 17.52
N THR A 127 -4.84 27.43 16.27
CA THR A 127 -5.90 26.72 15.53
C THR A 127 -5.49 25.29 15.15
N THR A 128 -4.20 24.97 15.26
CA THR A 128 -3.66 23.67 14.90
C THR A 128 -2.68 23.13 15.95
N ILE A 129 -2.54 21.80 16.01
CA ILE A 129 -1.51 21.14 16.83
C ILE A 129 -0.10 21.60 16.43
N ASP A 130 0.15 21.79 15.13
CA ASP A 130 1.45 22.22 14.61
C ASP A 130 1.87 23.60 15.15
N GLU A 131 0.93 24.54 15.27
CA GLU A 131 1.16 25.84 15.90
C GLU A 131 1.49 25.70 17.39
N CYS A 132 0.75 24.87 18.12
CA CYS A 132 1.04 24.56 19.52
C CYS A 132 2.44 23.95 19.71
N GLN A 133 2.83 23.01 18.85
CA GLN A 133 4.15 22.36 18.90
C GLN A 133 5.27 23.36 18.61
N LYS A 134 5.13 24.19 17.57
CA LYS A 134 6.11 25.24 17.25
C LYS A 134 6.27 26.25 18.37
N TRP A 135 5.17 26.69 18.96
CA TRP A 135 5.19 27.61 20.10
C TRP A 135 5.91 26.97 21.29
N LEU A 136 5.50 25.77 21.71
CA LEU A 136 6.06 25.12 22.89
C LEU A 136 7.57 24.81 22.71
N SER A 137 7.97 24.37 21.53
CA SER A 137 9.39 24.18 21.21
C SER A 137 10.21 25.46 21.25
N LYS A 138 9.64 26.57 20.78
CA LYS A 138 10.30 27.87 20.85
C LYS A 138 10.46 28.33 22.31
N GLU A 139 9.44 28.14 23.14
CA GLU A 139 9.46 28.50 24.57
C GLU A 139 10.45 27.67 25.39
N ILE A 140 10.62 26.39 25.03
CA ILE A 140 11.57 25.48 25.68
C ILE A 140 12.98 25.58 25.09
N GLY A 141 13.12 26.16 23.88
CA GLY A 141 14.40 26.30 23.19
C GLY A 141 14.93 24.99 22.60
N VAL A 142 14.04 24.11 22.15
CA VAL A 142 14.38 22.77 21.61
C VAL A 142 13.78 22.55 20.23
N GLU A 143 14.54 21.89 19.36
CA GLU A 143 14.00 21.37 18.10
C GLU A 143 13.05 20.19 18.37
N HIS A 144 11.96 20.09 17.62
CA HIS A 144 10.98 18.99 17.73
C HIS A 144 10.76 18.29 16.39
N ASP A 145 10.23 17.07 16.46
CA ASP A 145 9.82 16.31 15.29
C ASP A 145 8.59 16.96 14.61
N THR A 146 8.81 17.57 13.44
CA THR A 146 7.78 18.14 12.56
C THR A 146 6.73 17.13 12.05
N ALA A 147 6.90 15.82 12.30
CA ALA A 147 5.96 14.76 11.97
C ALA A 147 4.90 14.48 13.06
N CYS A 148 4.86 15.26 14.16
CA CYS A 148 3.90 15.08 15.25
C CYS A 148 2.57 15.86 15.08
N LYS A 149 2.33 16.50 13.93
CA LYS A 149 1.12 17.27 13.64
C LYS A 149 -0.14 16.45 13.34
N ASP A 150 -0.01 15.14 13.20
CA ASP A 150 -1.13 14.25 12.85
C ASP A 150 -1.98 13.89 14.06
N TRP A 151 -3.31 13.91 13.91
CA TRP A 151 -4.26 13.47 14.94
C TRP A 151 -4.08 12.00 15.34
N ALA A 152 -3.74 11.14 14.38
CA ALA A 152 -3.49 9.72 14.56
C ALA A 152 -2.09 9.38 15.11
N ARG A 153 -1.27 10.39 15.45
CA ARG A 153 0.09 10.17 15.94
C ARG A 153 0.07 9.38 17.25
N SER A 154 0.74 8.23 17.25
CA SER A 154 0.85 7.37 18.42
C SER A 154 2.14 7.58 19.19
N SER A 155 2.04 7.62 20.51
CA SER A 155 3.16 7.55 21.45
C SER A 155 3.21 6.16 22.09
N TYR A 156 4.42 5.63 22.25
CA TYR A 156 4.64 4.44 23.06
C TYR A 156 4.46 4.76 24.54
N LEU A 157 3.70 3.93 25.25
CA LEU A 157 3.65 3.99 26.70
C LEU A 157 4.97 3.51 27.31
N VAL A 158 5.25 4.02 28.49
CA VAL A 158 6.49 3.75 29.24
C VAL A 158 6.14 3.32 30.67
N PRO A 159 7.04 2.63 31.38
CA PRO A 159 6.83 2.26 32.77
C PRO A 159 6.65 3.49 33.67
N ALA A 160 5.99 3.33 34.82
CA ALA A 160 5.76 4.41 35.77
C ALA A 160 7.06 5.12 36.20
N GLU A 161 8.19 4.40 36.29
CA GLU A 161 9.51 4.95 36.63
C GLU A 161 10.13 5.86 35.54
N TYR A 162 9.51 5.93 34.35
CA TYR A 162 9.93 6.82 33.27
C TYR A 162 9.16 8.14 33.30
N LEU A 163 8.07 8.22 34.07
CA LEU A 163 7.27 9.43 34.23
C LEU A 163 8.00 10.41 35.14
N TYR A 164 8.12 11.65 34.67
CA TYR A 164 8.64 12.77 35.46
C TYR A 164 7.53 13.60 36.09
N TYR A 165 6.36 13.63 35.45
CA TYR A 165 5.19 14.38 35.93
C TYR A 165 3.91 13.87 35.26
N MET A 166 2.81 13.90 36.00
CA MET A 166 1.45 13.65 35.50
C MET A 166 0.48 14.54 36.26
N ASP A 167 -0.30 15.33 35.54
CA ASP A 167 -1.35 16.19 36.07
C ASP A 167 -2.56 15.35 36.51
N GLY A 168 -3.15 15.70 37.65
CA GLY A 168 -4.32 14.99 38.20
C GLY A 168 -5.57 15.15 37.32
N GLY A 169 -5.62 16.19 36.50
CA GLY A 169 -6.71 16.50 35.57
C GLY A 169 -6.67 15.72 34.26
N LEU A 170 -5.56 15.04 33.91
CA LEU A 170 -5.32 14.46 32.59
C LEU A 170 -6.47 13.55 32.10
N PHE A 171 -7.10 12.78 32.99
CA PHE A 171 -8.20 11.85 32.66
C PHE A 171 -9.58 12.28 33.18
N THR A 172 -9.66 13.40 33.90
CA THR A 172 -10.85 13.79 34.67
C THR A 172 -11.42 15.14 34.24
N GLU A 173 -10.60 16.03 33.70
CA GLU A 173 -11.02 17.36 33.24
C GLU A 173 -11.37 17.35 31.76
N ASP A 174 -12.47 18.01 31.40
CA ASP A 174 -12.81 18.25 30.00
C ASP A 174 -11.88 19.29 29.36
N PRO A 175 -11.53 19.15 28.07
CA PRO A 175 -10.66 20.10 27.41
C PRO A 175 -11.32 21.47 27.26
N GLU A 176 -10.59 22.54 27.62
CA GLU A 176 -11.04 23.92 27.40
C GLU A 176 -11.04 24.32 25.91
N VAL A 177 -10.21 23.66 25.11
CA VAL A 177 -10.00 23.94 23.68
C VAL A 177 -9.94 22.63 22.94
N VAL A 178 -10.75 22.51 21.89
CA VAL A 178 -10.78 21.36 20.99
C VAL A 178 -10.76 21.91 19.56
N TYR A 179 -9.73 21.59 18.79
CA TYR A 179 -9.65 22.00 17.39
C TYR A 179 -10.48 21.07 16.50
N GLU A 180 -10.96 21.56 15.35
CA GLU A 180 -11.64 20.72 14.36
C GLU A 180 -10.65 19.93 13.50
N VAL A 181 -11.03 18.71 13.13
CA VAL A 181 -10.33 17.91 12.13
C VAL A 181 -10.66 18.48 10.75
N GLY A 182 -9.79 19.36 10.22
CA GLY A 182 -9.97 19.93 8.87
C GLY A 182 -9.81 21.44 8.73
N GLY A 183 -9.40 22.16 9.79
CA GLY A 183 -9.04 23.57 9.67
C GLY A 183 -10.23 24.50 9.38
N SER A 184 -11.21 24.50 10.28
CA SER A 184 -12.15 25.61 10.45
C SER A 184 -12.41 25.85 11.94
N TYR A 185 -12.87 27.07 12.25
CA TYR A 185 -12.89 27.76 13.54
C TYR A 185 -13.24 26.93 14.81
N PRO A 186 -12.68 27.27 15.98
CA PRO A 186 -13.06 26.63 17.25
C PRO A 186 -14.50 26.98 17.65
N ILE A 187 -15.26 25.98 18.10
CA ILE A 187 -16.60 26.13 18.70
C ILE A 187 -16.48 25.90 20.21
N ASP A 188 -17.05 26.81 21.00
CA ASP A 188 -17.19 26.67 22.46
C ASP A 188 -17.97 25.38 22.79
N ALA A 189 -17.35 24.49 23.57
CA ALA A 189 -17.93 23.21 23.99
C ALA A 189 -19.07 23.44 25.03
N GLY A 190 -20.26 23.77 24.53
CA GLY A 190 -21.46 23.97 25.33
C GLY A 190 -22.63 23.10 24.85
N SER A 191 -22.93 22.06 25.65
CA SER A 191 -24.17 21.27 25.66
C SER A 191 -24.37 20.18 24.60
N SER A 192 -24.38 18.91 25.04
CA SER A 192 -25.53 18.00 24.92
C SER A 192 -25.20 16.63 25.51
N LYS A 193 -25.85 16.30 26.63
CA LYS A 193 -25.82 14.99 27.31
C LYS A 193 -26.78 14.00 26.64
N CYS A 194 -26.40 12.72 26.57
CA CYS A 194 -27.22 11.54 26.93
C CYS A 194 -26.42 10.25 26.70
N SER A 195 -25.96 9.57 27.76
CA SER A 195 -26.63 8.48 28.50
C SER A 195 -26.23 7.09 28.00
N ARG A 196 -25.30 6.46 28.74
CA ARG A 196 -24.98 5.02 28.70
C ARG A 196 -25.67 4.34 29.89
N ASN A 197 -26.39 3.26 29.62
CA ASN A 197 -26.75 2.14 30.51
C ASN A 197 -26.66 0.89 29.61
N SER A 198 -26.19 -0.31 29.98
CA SER A 198 -25.98 -0.94 31.27
C SER A 198 -25.20 -2.26 31.08
N ALA A 199 -24.22 -2.48 31.96
CA ALA A 199 -24.05 -3.68 32.81
C ALA A 199 -23.67 -5.06 32.22
N CYS A 200 -22.55 -5.56 32.75
CA CYS A 200 -22.07 -6.94 32.75
C CYS A 200 -23.03 -7.92 33.47
N SER A 201 -22.96 -9.20 33.12
CA SER A 201 -23.09 -10.31 34.09
C SER A 201 -22.36 -11.56 33.59
N ARG A 202 -21.59 -12.18 34.49
CA ARG A 202 -21.04 -13.54 34.42
C ARG A 202 -22.10 -14.52 34.91
N ASP A 203 -22.08 -15.77 34.44
CA ASP A 203 -21.79 -16.94 35.30
C ASP A 203 -22.08 -18.30 34.63
N SER A 204 -21.25 -19.27 35.05
CA SER A 204 -21.53 -20.71 35.26
C SER A 204 -21.25 -21.76 34.17
N ILE A 205 -20.34 -22.64 34.58
CA ILE A 205 -19.90 -23.92 34.04
C ILE A 205 -20.95 -25.01 34.37
N GLY A 206 -21.17 -25.96 33.45
CA GLY A 206 -21.85 -27.22 33.72
C GLY A 206 -21.07 -28.40 33.11
N GLN A 207 -20.73 -29.39 33.96
CA GLN A 207 -20.13 -30.69 33.65
C GLN A 207 -21.17 -31.70 33.12
N ILE A 208 -20.74 -32.65 32.27
CA ILE A 208 -21.30 -34.02 32.19
C ILE A 208 -20.13 -35.01 31.91
N ASP A 209 -20.02 -36.05 32.75
CA ASP A 209 -19.15 -37.23 32.63
C ASP A 209 -19.81 -38.37 31.83
N GLY A 210 -19.02 -39.28 31.24
CA GLY A 210 -19.44 -40.67 31.00
C GLY A 210 -18.89 -41.46 29.79
N GLY A 211 -17.67 -42.00 29.93
CA GLY A 211 -17.22 -43.36 29.52
C GLY A 211 -17.54 -43.97 28.15
N GLY A 212 -16.52 -44.14 27.32
CA GLY A 212 -16.43 -45.08 26.20
C GLY A 212 -14.98 -45.16 25.70
N ASN A 213 -14.51 -46.33 25.28
CA ASN A 213 -13.14 -46.60 24.85
C ASN A 213 -12.77 -45.82 23.57
N SER A 214 -12.58 -44.52 23.71
CA SER A 214 -12.26 -43.59 22.63
C SER A 214 -10.75 -43.40 22.60
N GLU A 215 -10.11 -43.64 21.46
CA GLU A 215 -8.80 -43.05 21.18
C GLU A 215 -8.82 -41.60 21.65
N ARG A 216 -7.96 -41.25 22.60
CA ARG A 216 -7.96 -39.91 23.17
C ARG A 216 -7.48 -38.97 22.07
N CYS A 217 -8.39 -38.13 21.58
CA CYS A 217 -8.16 -37.21 20.48
C CYS A 217 -8.22 -35.76 20.97
N PHE A 218 -7.39 -34.90 20.38
CA PHE A 218 -7.47 -33.45 20.55
C PHE A 218 -7.85 -32.80 19.22
N LYS A 219 -9.00 -32.11 19.19
CA LYS A 219 -9.57 -31.51 17.96
C LYS A 219 -9.68 -32.50 16.78
N GLY A 220 -10.04 -33.74 17.06
CA GLY A 220 -10.22 -34.80 16.06
C GLY A 220 -8.94 -35.52 15.62
N VAL A 221 -7.77 -35.18 16.16
CA VAL A 221 -6.50 -35.85 15.88
C VAL A 221 -6.08 -36.71 17.09
N PRO A 222 -5.71 -37.99 16.92
CA PRO A 222 -5.25 -38.84 18.02
C PRO A 222 -4.03 -38.25 18.73
N LEU A 223 -4.03 -38.27 20.06
CA LEU A 223 -2.93 -37.70 20.86
C LEU A 223 -1.58 -38.39 20.60
N ALA A 224 -1.59 -39.68 20.25
CA ALA A 224 -0.38 -40.43 19.89
C ALA A 224 0.24 -39.92 18.58
N ASP A 225 -0.59 -39.53 17.60
CA ASP A 225 -0.11 -38.98 16.32
C ASP A 225 0.44 -37.56 16.52
N ILE A 226 -0.18 -36.77 17.40
CA ILE A 226 0.33 -35.46 17.81
C ILE A 226 1.70 -35.60 18.48
N ALA A 227 1.87 -36.59 19.36
CA ALA A 227 3.15 -36.87 20.02
C ALA A 227 4.25 -37.22 19.00
N LYS A 228 3.90 -38.03 18.01
CA LYS A 228 4.80 -38.47 16.95
C LYS A 228 5.22 -37.32 16.01
N GLU A 229 4.26 -36.52 15.54
CA GLU A 229 4.55 -35.37 14.68
C GLU A 229 5.33 -34.28 15.41
N TRP A 230 5.09 -34.10 16.71
CA TRP A 230 5.88 -33.19 17.54
C TRP A 230 7.34 -33.65 17.65
N LEU A 231 7.59 -34.95 17.84
CA LEU A 231 8.95 -35.51 17.86
C LEU A 231 9.66 -35.30 16.51
N MET A 232 8.95 -35.53 15.39
CA MET A 232 9.47 -35.27 14.05
C MET A 232 9.82 -33.79 13.83
N ALA A 233 8.94 -32.87 14.24
CA ALA A 233 9.15 -31.44 14.10
C ALA A 233 10.28 -30.88 14.99
N THR A 234 10.66 -31.60 16.05
CA THR A 234 11.66 -31.17 17.04
C THR A 234 12.96 -31.96 17.00
N GLY A 235 13.20 -32.75 15.94
CA GLY A 235 14.49 -33.43 15.71
C GLY A 235 14.43 -34.95 15.51
N GLY A 236 13.25 -35.54 15.24
CA GLY A 236 13.09 -36.97 14.93
C GLY A 236 12.91 -37.86 16.17
N GLU A 237 13.29 -39.13 16.11
CA GLU A 237 13.21 -40.05 17.26
C GLU A 237 14.39 -39.88 18.24
N PRO A 238 14.17 -39.96 19.57
CA PRO A 238 15.23 -39.74 20.56
C PRO A 238 16.29 -40.86 20.57
N VAL A 239 17.57 -40.49 20.53
CA VAL A 239 18.70 -41.43 20.62
C VAL A 239 19.23 -41.58 22.05
N GLU A 240 20.05 -42.61 22.31
CA GLU A 240 20.60 -42.88 23.64
C GLU A 240 21.42 -41.69 24.16
N GLY A 241 21.07 -41.17 25.35
CA GLY A 241 21.68 -39.97 25.94
C GLY A 241 20.77 -38.74 25.98
N GLU A 242 19.79 -38.62 25.09
CA GLU A 242 18.83 -37.49 25.07
C GLU A 242 17.37 -37.88 25.37
N ARG A 243 17.09 -39.19 25.53
CA ARG A 243 15.73 -39.74 25.69
C ARG A 243 14.93 -39.06 26.81
N ASN A 244 15.50 -38.95 28.01
CA ASN A 244 14.82 -38.38 29.17
C ASN A 244 14.46 -36.89 28.98
N THR A 245 15.37 -36.11 28.41
CA THR A 245 15.17 -34.68 28.14
C THR A 245 14.11 -34.46 27.07
N ARG A 246 14.12 -35.27 26.00
CA ARG A 246 13.18 -35.17 24.88
C ARG A 246 11.77 -35.60 25.26
N ILE A 247 11.64 -36.67 26.04
CA ILE A 247 10.34 -37.14 26.55
C ILE A 247 9.78 -36.16 27.58
N HIS A 248 10.63 -35.55 28.43
CA HIS A 248 10.18 -34.50 29.36
C HIS A 248 9.66 -33.27 28.62
N ALA A 249 10.37 -32.80 27.60
CA ALA A 249 9.95 -31.65 26.79
C ALA A 249 8.62 -31.93 26.06
N LEU A 250 8.48 -33.12 25.48
CA LEU A 250 7.23 -33.57 24.85
C LEU A 250 6.08 -33.61 25.87
N ALA A 251 6.28 -34.21 27.04
CA ALA A 251 5.29 -34.26 28.11
C ALA A 251 4.89 -32.86 28.59
N TYR A 252 5.88 -31.95 28.70
CA TYR A 252 5.68 -30.57 29.15
C TYR A 252 4.85 -29.74 28.16
N GLU A 253 4.98 -29.99 26.86
CA GLU A 253 4.12 -29.34 25.87
C GLU A 253 2.75 -30.02 25.78
N MET A 254 2.70 -31.35 25.74
CA MET A 254 1.45 -32.10 25.60
C MET A 254 0.50 -31.96 26.81
N ARG A 255 1.00 -31.68 28.01
CA ARG A 255 0.14 -31.49 29.20
C ARG A 255 -0.96 -30.43 29.02
N CYS A 256 -0.75 -29.45 28.13
CA CYS A 256 -1.74 -28.40 27.87
C CYS A 256 -2.93 -28.86 26.99
N ILE A 257 -2.79 -29.97 26.27
CA ILE A 257 -3.85 -30.60 25.47
C ILE A 257 -4.40 -31.88 26.10
N THR A 258 -3.81 -32.32 27.22
CA THR A 258 -4.26 -33.46 28.02
C THR A 258 -4.74 -33.07 29.41
N ASP A 259 -5.05 -31.78 29.63
CA ASP A 259 -5.51 -31.22 30.91
C ASP A 259 -4.64 -31.59 32.12
N PHE A 260 -3.32 -31.71 31.92
CA PHE A 260 -2.36 -32.12 32.95
C PHE A 260 -2.65 -33.50 33.56
N ASN A 261 -3.36 -34.37 32.83
CA ASN A 261 -3.65 -35.73 33.26
C ASN A 261 -2.43 -36.64 33.06
N GLU A 262 -1.74 -36.97 34.16
CA GLU A 262 -0.54 -37.82 34.15
C GLU A 262 -0.81 -39.21 33.55
N GLY A 263 -1.97 -39.82 33.85
CA GLY A 263 -2.35 -41.11 33.28
C GLY A 263 -2.48 -41.06 31.76
N THR A 264 -3.03 -39.95 31.23
CA THR A 264 -3.16 -39.74 29.78
C THR A 264 -1.82 -39.56 29.10
N LEU A 265 -0.89 -38.85 29.72
CA LEU A 265 0.45 -38.71 29.19
C LEU A 265 1.21 -40.05 29.25
N LEU A 266 1.07 -40.83 30.31
CA LEU A 266 1.73 -42.14 30.43
C LEU A 266 1.25 -43.17 29.40
N GLU A 267 -0.02 -43.09 29.00
CA GLU A 267 -0.59 -43.95 27.96
C GLU A 267 -0.19 -43.52 26.54
N VAL A 268 -0.04 -42.21 26.29
CA VAL A 268 0.18 -41.65 24.95
C VAL A 268 1.66 -41.49 24.60
N LEU A 269 2.53 -41.22 25.57
CA LEU A 269 3.93 -40.91 25.31
C LEU A 269 4.76 -42.18 24.99
N PRO A 270 5.64 -42.12 23.96
CA PRO A 270 6.53 -43.22 23.63
C PRO A 270 7.62 -43.41 24.69
N ARG A 271 8.04 -44.67 24.93
CA ARG A 271 8.93 -45.03 26.05
C ARG A 271 10.40 -45.12 25.69
N TYR A 272 10.74 -45.44 24.44
CA TYR A 272 12.13 -45.57 23.94
C TYR A 272 13.09 -46.34 24.89
N GLY A 273 12.61 -47.41 25.51
CA GLY A 273 13.38 -48.27 26.42
C GLY A 273 13.40 -47.85 27.90
N LEU A 274 12.69 -46.79 28.29
CA LEU A 274 12.54 -46.37 29.69
C LEU A 274 11.55 -47.28 30.45
N SER A 275 11.85 -47.52 31.73
CA SER A 275 10.96 -48.25 32.63
C SER A 275 9.69 -47.44 32.97
N GLU A 276 8.65 -48.13 33.44
CA GLU A 276 7.42 -47.50 33.95
C GLU A 276 7.69 -46.46 35.04
N GLU A 277 8.64 -46.74 35.92
CA GLU A 277 8.98 -45.90 37.06
C GLU A 277 9.67 -44.60 36.60
N GLU A 278 10.56 -44.69 35.61
CA GLU A 278 11.21 -43.52 34.99
C GLU A 278 10.23 -42.64 34.22
N MET A 279 9.31 -43.25 33.46
CA MET A 279 8.26 -42.53 32.74
C MET A 279 7.34 -41.77 33.69
N ARG A 280 6.94 -42.38 34.82
CA ARG A 280 6.16 -41.71 35.86
C ARG A 280 6.90 -40.53 36.45
N GLY A 281 8.20 -40.67 36.73
CA GLY A 281 9.03 -39.57 37.23
C GLY A 281 9.09 -38.39 36.26
N ILE A 282 9.25 -38.66 34.96
CA ILE A 282 9.33 -37.63 33.91
C ILE A 282 7.99 -36.91 33.74
N VAL A 283 6.89 -37.66 33.65
CA VAL A 283 5.53 -37.09 33.48
C VAL A 283 5.12 -36.27 34.70
N HIS A 284 5.40 -36.76 35.91
CA HIS A 284 5.12 -36.03 37.14
C HIS A 284 5.91 -34.72 37.22
N SER A 285 7.20 -34.76 36.88
CA SER A 285 8.03 -33.55 36.78
C SER A 285 7.52 -32.56 35.73
N ALA A 286 7.09 -33.05 34.56
CA ALA A 286 6.54 -32.23 33.50
C ALA A 286 5.19 -31.59 33.89
N CYS A 287 4.35 -32.26 34.68
CA CYS A 287 3.06 -31.72 35.13
C CYS A 287 3.18 -30.74 36.30
N GLY A 288 4.26 -30.80 37.08
CA GLY A 288 4.52 -29.93 38.25
C GLY A 288 4.93 -28.48 37.94
N GLY A 289 5.16 -28.11 36.67
CA GLY A 289 5.57 -26.75 36.28
C GLY A 289 4.43 -25.71 36.28
N PRO A 290 4.74 -24.39 36.21
CA PRO A 290 3.73 -23.33 36.22
C PRO A 290 2.77 -23.41 35.02
N ARG A 291 1.47 -23.19 35.27
CA ARG A 291 0.41 -23.26 34.25
C ARG A 291 0.46 -22.04 33.33
N SER A 292 0.89 -22.24 32.08
CA SER A 292 0.81 -21.24 31.01
C SER A 292 -0.65 -21.05 30.56
N LYS A 293 -1.07 -19.81 30.27
CA LYS A 293 -2.41 -19.49 29.73
C LYS A 293 -2.52 -19.69 28.20
N SER A 294 -1.42 -19.98 27.53
CA SER A 294 -1.38 -20.17 26.07
C SER A 294 -0.60 -21.42 25.68
N MET A 295 -1.03 -22.05 24.58
CA MET A 295 -0.39 -23.22 23.97
C MET A 295 1.04 -22.89 23.50
N PRO A 296 2.01 -23.80 23.68
CA PRO A 296 3.34 -23.67 23.10
C PRO A 296 3.29 -23.56 21.56
N LYS A 297 4.12 -22.70 20.98
CA LYS A 297 4.12 -22.43 19.52
C LYS A 297 4.47 -23.66 18.67
N THR A 298 5.31 -24.55 19.20
CA THR A 298 5.71 -25.79 18.52
C THR A 298 4.51 -26.73 18.40
N LEU A 299 3.81 -26.97 19.51
CA LEU A 299 2.58 -27.76 19.52
C LEU A 299 1.46 -27.13 18.68
N GLU A 300 1.32 -25.80 18.70
CA GLU A 300 0.36 -25.08 17.86
C GLU A 300 0.65 -25.27 16.36
N ALA A 301 1.92 -25.24 15.95
CA ALA A 301 2.33 -25.49 14.57
C ALA A 301 2.08 -26.94 14.13
N VAL A 302 2.35 -27.91 15.00
CA VAL A 302 2.08 -29.34 14.76
C VAL A 302 0.57 -29.57 14.55
N LEU A 303 -0.26 -29.00 15.41
CA LEU A 303 -1.72 -29.12 15.30
C LEU A 303 -2.26 -28.45 14.03
N GLN A 304 -1.70 -27.31 13.62
CA GLN A 304 -2.05 -26.66 12.35
C GLN A 304 -1.62 -27.48 11.13
N LYS A 305 -0.49 -28.19 11.21
CA LYS A 305 -0.02 -29.10 10.17
C LYS A 305 -0.95 -30.31 10.05
N MET A 306 -1.33 -30.93 11.17
CA MET A 306 -2.18 -32.12 11.18
C MET A 306 -3.67 -31.85 10.90
N GLN A 307 -4.13 -30.61 11.04
CA GLN A 307 -5.49 -30.19 10.68
C GLN A 307 -5.64 -29.77 9.22
N LYS A 308 -4.54 -29.68 8.47
CA LYS A 308 -4.58 -29.56 7.01
C LYS A 308 -4.64 -30.98 6.42
N PRO A 309 -5.60 -31.30 5.56
CA PRO A 309 -5.59 -32.58 4.84
C PRO A 309 -4.29 -32.69 4.04
N GLU A 310 -3.65 -33.86 4.11
CA GLU A 310 -2.48 -34.20 3.29
C GLU A 310 -2.85 -34.09 1.81
N GLU A 311 -2.38 -33.03 1.15
CA GLU A 311 -2.30 -32.98 -0.31
C GLU A 311 -1.08 -33.82 -0.70
N GLU A 312 -1.34 -34.97 -1.31
CA GLU A 312 -0.33 -35.74 -2.04
C GLU A 312 0.37 -34.81 -3.05
N GLU A 313 1.69 -34.90 -3.10
CA GLU A 313 2.54 -34.33 -4.13
C GLU A 313 2.10 -34.82 -5.52
N LYS A 314 1.18 -34.09 -6.15
CA LYS A 314 0.93 -34.12 -7.59
C LYS A 314 0.82 -32.70 -8.11
N GLU A 315 1.87 -32.34 -8.83
CA GLU A 315 1.92 -31.43 -9.98
C GLU A 315 0.97 -30.22 -9.98
N GLU A 316 1.60 -29.05 -9.80
CA GLU A 316 1.25 -27.71 -10.30
C GLU A 316 -0.02 -27.59 -11.17
N GLU A 317 -1.22 -27.64 -10.59
CA GLU A 317 -2.44 -27.30 -11.35
C GLU A 317 -3.62 -26.91 -10.46
N ASP A 318 -3.49 -25.87 -9.61
CA ASP A 318 -4.67 -25.06 -9.22
C ASP A 318 -4.33 -23.65 -8.68
N LEU A 319 -3.66 -22.86 -9.52
CA LEU A 319 -3.82 -21.40 -9.55
C LEU A 319 -4.83 -21.05 -10.66
N THR A 320 -6.05 -21.59 -10.60
CA THR A 320 -7.13 -21.20 -11.50
C THR A 320 -7.88 -19.97 -10.98
N PHE A 321 -7.15 -18.90 -10.67
CA PHE A 321 -7.71 -17.56 -10.78
C PHE A 321 -7.73 -17.19 -12.27
N ASP A 322 -8.84 -17.52 -12.93
CA ASP A 322 -9.14 -17.22 -14.34
C ASP A 322 -7.93 -17.28 -15.28
N THR A 323 -7.66 -18.45 -15.85
CA THR A 323 -6.68 -18.68 -16.92
C THR A 323 -6.89 -17.74 -18.13
N LYS A 324 -8.02 -17.02 -18.23
CA LYS A 324 -8.28 -15.96 -19.21
C LYS A 324 -7.62 -14.60 -18.91
N LEU A 325 -7.29 -14.31 -17.65
CA LEU A 325 -6.54 -13.10 -17.29
C LEU A 325 -5.03 -13.36 -17.19
N MET A 326 -4.62 -14.64 -17.13
CA MET A 326 -3.24 -15.07 -16.90
C MET A 326 -2.30 -14.92 -18.10
N SER A 327 -2.80 -14.82 -19.34
CA SER A 327 -2.03 -14.29 -20.46
C SER A 327 -2.96 -13.62 -21.47
N ALA A 328 -2.91 -12.29 -21.54
CA ALA A 328 -3.43 -11.63 -22.74
C ALA A 328 -2.51 -12.06 -23.88
N GLU A 329 -3.01 -12.91 -24.80
CA GLU A 329 -2.24 -13.33 -25.97
C GLU A 329 -1.57 -12.12 -26.62
N GLU A 330 -0.26 -12.21 -26.84
CA GLU A 330 0.50 -11.10 -27.37
C GLU A 330 -0.04 -10.73 -28.77
N PRO A 331 -0.41 -9.47 -28.99
CA PRO A 331 -0.92 -9.05 -30.27
C PRO A 331 0.22 -8.98 -31.28
N VAL A 332 -0.14 -8.84 -32.55
CA VAL A 332 0.83 -8.38 -33.56
C VAL A 332 1.27 -6.96 -33.21
N PHE A 333 2.44 -6.84 -32.58
CA PHE A 333 3.00 -5.55 -32.18
C PHE A 333 3.25 -4.62 -33.40
N PRO A 334 3.10 -3.30 -33.24
CA PRO A 334 3.53 -2.31 -34.24
C PRO A 334 5.01 -2.45 -34.59
N PRO A 335 5.47 -2.04 -35.80
CA PRO A 335 6.79 -2.37 -36.33
C PRO A 335 7.97 -2.16 -35.37
N LEU A 336 8.11 -0.95 -34.80
CA LEU A 336 9.18 -0.64 -33.84
C LEU A 336 9.07 -1.48 -32.55
N ILE A 337 7.87 -1.58 -31.98
CA ILE A 337 7.61 -2.29 -30.72
C ILE A 337 7.86 -3.79 -30.91
N ARG A 338 7.53 -4.32 -32.09
CA ARG A 338 7.78 -5.72 -32.45
C ARG A 338 9.27 -6.05 -32.40
N GLN A 339 10.12 -5.19 -32.93
CA GLN A 339 11.58 -5.41 -32.90
C GLN A 339 12.11 -5.46 -31.47
N ILE A 340 11.62 -4.57 -30.61
CA ILE A 340 11.99 -4.54 -29.19
C ILE A 340 11.48 -5.81 -28.48
N ALA A 341 10.24 -6.21 -28.72
CA ALA A 341 9.65 -7.43 -28.15
C ALA A 341 10.39 -8.70 -28.60
N GLN A 342 10.84 -8.76 -29.85
CA GLN A 342 11.61 -9.88 -30.40
C GLN A 342 13.07 -9.94 -29.92
N SER A 343 13.62 -8.79 -29.50
CA SER A 343 14.93 -8.71 -28.86
C SER A 343 14.90 -9.15 -27.39
N ALA A 344 13.76 -8.93 -26.72
CA ALA A 344 13.60 -9.24 -25.30
C ALA A 344 13.50 -10.76 -25.03
N PRO A 345 14.12 -11.26 -23.94
CA PRO A 345 13.80 -12.56 -23.39
C PRO A 345 12.31 -12.70 -23.09
N GLU A 346 11.78 -13.92 -23.10
CA GLU A 346 10.35 -14.19 -22.93
C GLU A 346 9.77 -13.55 -21.66
N ASP A 347 10.40 -13.77 -20.50
CA ASP A 347 10.00 -13.19 -19.21
C ASP A 347 10.03 -11.64 -19.18
N PHE A 348 10.77 -11.02 -20.10
CA PHE A 348 10.97 -9.58 -20.15
C PHE A 348 10.12 -8.92 -21.23
N ARG A 349 9.45 -9.67 -22.09
CA ARG A 349 8.82 -9.14 -23.30
C ARG A 349 7.72 -8.14 -23.00
N ALA A 350 6.79 -8.47 -22.10
CA ALA A 350 5.75 -7.55 -21.67
C ALA A 350 6.33 -6.30 -20.99
N ALA A 351 7.34 -6.49 -20.12
CA ALA A 351 8.07 -5.40 -19.48
C ALA A 351 8.76 -4.47 -20.50
N ALA A 352 9.43 -5.04 -21.49
CA ALA A 352 10.09 -4.31 -22.56
C ALA A 352 9.08 -3.47 -23.34
N VAL A 353 7.97 -4.06 -23.78
CA VAL A 353 6.91 -3.35 -24.51
C VAL A 353 6.32 -2.21 -23.68
N MET A 354 5.93 -2.47 -22.42
CA MET A 354 5.34 -1.43 -21.58
C MET A 354 6.32 -0.29 -21.26
N CYS A 355 7.60 -0.59 -21.04
CA CYS A 355 8.65 0.42 -20.83
C CYS A 355 8.88 1.33 -22.06
N THR A 356 8.55 0.87 -23.27
CA THR A 356 8.67 1.73 -24.48
C THR A 356 7.62 2.82 -24.55
N LEU A 357 6.43 2.62 -23.95
CA LEU A 357 5.32 3.57 -24.06
C LEU A 357 5.67 5.01 -23.64
N PRO A 358 6.27 5.28 -22.46
CA PRO A 358 6.62 6.65 -22.07
C PRO A 358 7.71 7.26 -22.96
N ILE A 359 8.58 6.44 -23.56
CA ILE A 359 9.61 6.90 -24.50
C ILE A 359 8.96 7.33 -25.82
N LEU A 360 8.12 6.46 -26.40
CA LEU A 360 7.39 6.75 -27.63
C LEU A 360 6.40 7.89 -27.46
N GLY A 361 5.73 7.96 -26.32
CA GLY A 361 4.87 9.09 -25.95
C GLY A 361 5.64 10.40 -25.84
N THR A 362 6.90 10.34 -25.42
CA THR A 362 7.79 11.50 -25.44
C THR A 362 8.04 11.94 -26.89
N LEU A 363 8.52 11.06 -27.76
CA LEU A 363 8.74 11.39 -29.17
C LEU A 363 7.47 11.91 -29.85
N GLY A 364 6.32 11.26 -29.64
CA GLY A 364 5.02 11.59 -30.23
C GLY A 364 4.22 12.67 -29.49
N SER A 365 4.89 13.64 -28.86
CA SER A 365 4.26 14.69 -28.03
C SER A 365 3.13 15.47 -28.67
N LYS A 366 3.10 15.64 -29.99
CA LYS A 366 2.06 16.39 -30.71
C LYS A 366 0.96 15.52 -31.30
N LEU A 367 0.99 14.22 -31.08
CA LEU A 367 -0.13 13.34 -31.42
C LEU A 367 -1.35 13.68 -30.54
N ARG A 368 -2.52 13.82 -31.17
CA ARG A 368 -3.80 14.05 -30.51
C ARG A 368 -4.86 13.11 -31.04
N ALA A 369 -5.75 12.65 -30.18
CA ALA A 369 -6.96 11.95 -30.59
C ALA A 369 -8.07 12.18 -29.55
N ARG A 370 -9.32 12.22 -30.00
CA ARG A 370 -10.46 12.40 -29.09
C ARG A 370 -10.79 11.08 -28.40
N TYR A 371 -10.81 11.06 -27.08
CA TYR A 371 -11.20 9.88 -26.30
C TYR A 371 -12.70 9.88 -25.99
N LEU A 372 -13.18 8.79 -25.38
CA LEU A 372 -14.57 8.57 -24.95
C LEU A 372 -15.13 9.67 -24.02
N ASP A 373 -14.28 10.40 -23.32
CA ASP A 373 -14.65 11.55 -22.48
C ASP A 373 -14.86 12.85 -23.27
N GLY A 374 -14.73 12.80 -24.60
CA GLY A 374 -14.88 13.93 -25.50
C GLY A 374 -13.68 14.86 -25.57
N HIS A 375 -12.61 14.65 -24.79
CA HIS A 375 -11.42 15.52 -24.78
C HIS A 375 -10.34 15.00 -25.74
N LEU A 376 -9.45 15.91 -26.19
CA LEU A 376 -8.24 15.50 -26.91
C LEU A 376 -7.21 14.99 -25.91
N HIS A 377 -6.76 13.76 -26.11
CA HIS A 377 -5.69 13.15 -25.33
C HIS A 377 -4.37 13.21 -26.08
N SER A 378 -3.27 13.19 -25.32
CA SER A 378 -1.90 13.02 -25.81
C SER A 378 -1.31 11.70 -25.29
N PRO A 379 -0.22 11.17 -25.89
CA PRO A 379 0.37 9.91 -25.47
C PRO A 379 1.21 10.06 -24.18
N SER A 380 0.54 10.33 -23.06
CA SER A 380 1.17 10.46 -21.75
C SER A 380 1.09 9.16 -20.94
N PHE A 381 2.24 8.72 -20.44
CA PHE A 381 2.41 7.46 -19.73
C PHE A 381 3.30 7.61 -18.50
N GLN A 382 2.91 6.93 -17.43
CA GLN A 382 3.71 6.76 -16.23
C GLN A 382 3.88 5.26 -16.02
N VAL A 383 5.10 4.76 -16.13
CA VAL A 383 5.41 3.33 -16.04
C VAL A 383 6.35 3.08 -14.87
N SER A 384 6.03 2.07 -14.06
CA SER A 384 6.85 1.64 -12.93
C SER A 384 7.16 0.14 -13.02
N LEU A 385 8.41 -0.18 -13.31
CA LEU A 385 8.93 -1.53 -13.43
C LEU A 385 9.34 -2.07 -12.05
N GLU A 386 8.58 -3.03 -11.56
CA GLU A 386 8.86 -3.75 -10.33
C GLU A 386 9.68 -5.01 -10.60
N ALA A 387 10.83 -5.13 -9.96
CA ALA A 387 11.63 -6.34 -10.10
C ALA A 387 12.49 -6.60 -8.85
N PRO A 388 12.74 -7.88 -8.47
CA PRO A 388 13.69 -8.24 -7.42
C PRO A 388 15.09 -7.65 -7.66
N GLN A 389 15.95 -7.72 -6.65
CA GLN A 389 17.35 -7.35 -6.85
C GLN A 389 18.03 -8.32 -7.85
N ALA A 390 19.02 -7.84 -8.59
CA ALA A 390 19.75 -8.62 -9.59
C ALA A 390 18.91 -9.26 -10.72
N SER A 391 17.70 -8.75 -10.97
CA SER A 391 16.75 -9.23 -12.00
C SER A 391 16.97 -8.65 -13.41
N GLY A 392 18.06 -7.90 -13.66
CA GLY A 392 18.32 -7.32 -14.99
C GLY A 392 17.47 -6.08 -15.37
N LYS A 393 16.77 -5.44 -14.43
CA LYS A 393 15.91 -4.26 -14.68
C LYS A 393 16.58 -3.00 -15.28
N SER A 394 17.92 -2.96 -15.34
CA SER A 394 18.68 -1.83 -15.92
C SER A 394 18.55 -1.70 -17.44
N PHE A 395 17.97 -2.71 -18.12
CA PHE A 395 17.70 -2.63 -19.56
C PHE A 395 16.86 -1.40 -19.94
N MET A 396 15.98 -0.93 -19.05
CA MET A 396 15.07 0.18 -19.33
C MET A 396 15.79 1.51 -19.54
N SER A 397 16.89 1.77 -18.82
CA SER A 397 17.69 3.00 -18.98
C SER A 397 18.43 2.98 -20.31
N ARG A 398 19.06 1.84 -20.64
CA ARG A 398 19.71 1.63 -21.94
C ARG A 398 18.72 1.77 -23.09
N MET A 399 17.51 1.24 -22.93
CA MET A 399 16.43 1.40 -23.90
C MET A 399 16.04 2.87 -24.05
N ALA A 400 15.88 3.62 -22.95
CA ALA A 400 15.58 5.04 -23.01
C ALA A 400 16.71 5.84 -23.69
N GLU A 401 17.98 5.57 -23.37
CA GLU A 401 19.14 6.20 -23.98
C GLU A 401 19.21 5.95 -25.49
N GLN A 402 19.01 4.70 -25.92
CA GLN A 402 19.02 4.34 -27.34
C GLN A 402 17.85 4.97 -28.10
N LEU A 403 16.63 4.84 -27.57
CA LEU A 403 15.42 5.31 -28.25
C LEU A 403 15.22 6.84 -28.15
N LEU A 404 15.95 7.54 -27.28
CA LEU A 404 15.94 9.00 -27.18
C LEU A 404 17.26 9.64 -27.61
N ALA A 405 18.19 8.91 -28.24
CA ALA A 405 19.50 9.44 -28.62
C ALA A 405 19.43 10.80 -29.38
N PRO A 406 18.53 10.99 -30.38
CA PRO A 406 18.40 12.30 -31.04
C PRO A 406 17.83 13.42 -30.15
N VAL A 407 17.03 13.06 -29.14
CA VAL A 407 16.57 14.02 -28.13
C VAL A 407 17.73 14.40 -27.21
N LEU A 408 18.49 13.42 -26.74
CA LEU A 408 19.64 13.61 -25.85
C LEU A 408 20.72 14.51 -26.46
N GLU A 409 21.02 14.39 -27.75
CA GLU A 409 22.02 15.26 -28.40
C GLU A 409 21.54 16.72 -28.46
N ARG A 410 20.29 16.98 -28.85
CA ARG A 410 19.71 18.34 -28.81
C ARG A 410 19.66 18.91 -27.40
N ASP A 411 19.33 18.06 -26.43
CA ASP A 411 19.31 18.38 -25.01
C ASP A 411 20.69 18.78 -24.48
N LYS A 412 21.75 18.17 -25.01
CA LYS A 412 23.14 18.47 -24.68
C LYS A 412 23.57 19.81 -25.27
N GLU A 413 23.26 20.07 -26.54
CA GLU A 413 23.49 21.37 -27.19
C GLU A 413 22.75 22.52 -26.48
N ALA A 414 21.50 22.28 -26.07
CA ALA A 414 20.70 23.24 -25.31
C ALA A 414 21.31 23.55 -23.94
N ARG A 415 21.76 22.52 -23.22
CA ARG A 415 22.44 22.68 -21.92
C ARG A 415 23.79 23.39 -22.06
N GLN A 416 24.55 23.09 -23.11
CA GLN A 416 25.83 23.74 -23.38
C GLN A 416 25.65 25.26 -23.59
N ARG A 417 24.68 25.67 -24.42
CA ARG A 417 24.36 27.10 -24.59
C ARG A 417 23.95 27.78 -23.28
N GLU A 418 23.17 27.10 -22.44
CA GLU A 418 22.82 27.63 -21.11
C GLU A 418 24.03 27.77 -20.19
N GLN A 419 24.98 26.83 -20.26
CA GLN A 419 26.20 26.86 -19.48
C GLN A 419 27.11 28.00 -19.93
N GLU A 420 27.35 28.15 -21.23
CA GLU A 420 28.15 29.24 -21.81
C GLU A 420 27.58 30.61 -21.41
N TYR A 421 26.26 30.78 -21.47
CA TYR A 421 25.60 32.00 -20.98
C TYR A 421 25.84 32.25 -19.48
N ASN A 422 25.74 31.20 -18.65
CA ASN A 422 25.95 31.31 -17.20
C ASN A 422 27.42 31.62 -16.84
N GLU A 423 28.38 31.11 -17.60
CA GLU A 423 29.81 31.37 -17.42
C GLU A 423 30.16 32.81 -17.77
N GLN A 424 29.70 33.31 -18.93
CA GLN A 424 29.86 34.72 -19.31
C GLN A 424 29.19 35.66 -18.28
N MET A 425 28.04 35.25 -17.75
CA MET A 425 27.36 35.94 -16.66
C MET A 425 28.16 35.98 -15.35
N ALA A 426 28.87 34.92 -15.02
CA ALA A 426 29.71 34.86 -13.84
C ALA A 426 30.96 35.74 -14.01
N GLU A 427 31.59 35.71 -15.19
CA GLU A 427 32.75 36.53 -15.54
C GLU A 427 32.45 38.04 -15.45
N MET A 428 31.28 38.47 -15.95
CA MET A 428 30.83 39.86 -15.83
C MET A 428 30.60 40.31 -14.38
N LYS A 429 30.19 39.40 -13.49
CA LYS A 429 30.05 39.71 -12.06
C LYS A 429 31.41 39.86 -11.37
N VAL A 430 32.39 39.04 -11.74
CA VAL A 430 33.74 39.06 -11.15
C VAL A 430 34.51 40.32 -11.57
N THR A 431 34.36 40.75 -12.83
CA THR A 431 35.01 41.96 -13.38
C THR A 431 34.41 43.27 -12.84
N GLY A 432 33.41 43.22 -11.95
CA GLY A 432 32.84 44.40 -11.29
C GLY A 432 32.01 45.30 -12.21
N MET A 433 31.71 44.84 -13.43
CA MET A 433 30.92 45.60 -14.40
C MET A 433 29.48 45.72 -13.88
N LYS A 434 29.03 46.93 -13.52
CA LYS A 434 27.63 47.20 -13.16
C LYS A 434 26.79 47.18 -14.43
N VAL A 435 26.34 46.00 -14.82
CA VAL A 435 25.54 45.83 -16.04
C VAL A 435 24.06 46.04 -15.71
N THR A 436 23.47 47.12 -16.21
CA THR A 436 22.01 47.32 -16.21
C THR A 436 21.34 46.25 -17.09
N LYS A 437 20.06 45.95 -16.88
CA LYS A 437 19.33 44.91 -17.65
C LYS A 437 19.41 45.12 -19.18
N LYS A 438 19.45 46.38 -19.61
CA LYS A 438 19.57 46.77 -21.03
C LYS A 438 20.97 46.50 -21.59
N ASN A 439 22.02 46.93 -20.88
CA ASN A 439 23.41 46.65 -21.26
C ASN A 439 23.70 45.14 -21.26
N LYS A 440 23.00 44.38 -20.43
CA LYS A 440 23.14 42.92 -20.31
C LYS A 440 22.61 42.19 -21.54
N GLU A 441 21.42 42.58 -22.02
CA GLU A 441 20.84 42.03 -23.24
C GLU A 441 21.63 42.46 -24.48
N GLU A 442 22.26 43.64 -24.46
CA GLU A 442 23.08 44.15 -25.56
C GLU A 442 24.47 43.47 -25.64
N LEU A 443 25.07 43.10 -24.49
CA LEU A 443 26.38 42.44 -24.41
C LEU A 443 26.33 40.91 -24.53
N LEU A 444 25.33 40.26 -23.90
CA LEU A 444 25.23 38.80 -23.82
C LEU A 444 24.06 38.21 -24.62
N GLY A 445 23.23 39.06 -25.23
CA GLY A 445 21.97 38.63 -25.82
C GLY A 445 20.94 38.20 -24.78
N GLN A 446 19.83 37.63 -25.27
CA GLN A 446 18.82 37.03 -24.41
C GLN A 446 19.29 35.68 -23.90
N LYS A 447 18.93 35.34 -22.65
CA LYS A 447 19.22 34.02 -22.07
C LYS A 447 18.70 32.91 -23.00
N PRO A 448 19.53 31.92 -23.38
CA PRO A 448 19.09 30.80 -24.19
C PRO A 448 17.91 30.08 -23.53
N LYS A 449 16.83 29.88 -24.30
CA LYS A 449 15.65 29.09 -23.90
C LYS A 449 15.61 27.79 -24.68
N GLY A 450 16.70 27.02 -24.56
CA GLY A 450 16.83 25.74 -25.25
C GLY A 450 15.78 24.74 -24.74
N ILE A 451 15.23 23.95 -25.67
CA ILE A 451 14.34 22.85 -25.31
C ILE A 451 15.19 21.74 -24.69
N VAL A 452 14.89 21.39 -23.45
CA VAL A 452 15.50 20.27 -22.72
C VAL A 452 14.39 19.34 -22.27
N ARG A 453 14.38 18.11 -22.77
CA ARG A 453 13.27 17.16 -22.63
C ARG A 453 13.60 15.99 -21.72
N PHE A 454 14.82 15.50 -21.75
CA PHE A 454 15.26 14.43 -20.85
C PHE A 454 15.72 15.08 -19.55
N VAL A 455 14.97 14.93 -18.46
CA VAL A 455 15.27 15.55 -17.17
C VAL A 455 15.62 14.52 -16.10
N PRO A 456 16.53 14.84 -15.16
CA PRO A 456 16.80 13.96 -14.03
C PRO A 456 15.54 13.71 -13.21
N ALA A 457 15.32 12.50 -12.72
CA ALA A 457 14.18 12.21 -11.85
C ALA A 457 14.24 12.94 -10.49
N THR A 458 15.37 13.55 -10.15
CA THR A 458 15.59 14.36 -8.93
C THR A 458 15.40 15.87 -9.16
N ILE A 459 14.94 16.29 -10.35
CA ILE A 459 14.71 17.70 -10.70
C ILE A 459 13.71 18.36 -9.72
N SER A 460 14.02 19.55 -9.22
CA SER A 460 13.06 20.29 -8.37
C SER A 460 11.80 20.68 -9.15
N ILE A 461 10.66 20.80 -8.45
CA ILE A 461 9.38 21.17 -9.10
C ILE A 461 9.51 22.50 -9.85
N THR A 462 10.11 23.53 -9.24
CA THR A 462 10.34 24.84 -9.89
C THR A 462 11.13 24.70 -11.19
N LYS A 463 12.23 23.92 -11.20
CA LYS A 463 13.04 23.73 -12.39
C LYS A 463 12.32 22.88 -13.44
N LEU A 464 11.51 21.91 -13.03
CA LEU A 464 10.67 21.14 -13.92
C LEU A 464 9.62 22.03 -14.61
N LEU A 465 8.97 22.94 -13.89
CA LEU A 465 8.00 23.89 -14.47
C LEU A 465 8.67 24.83 -15.47
N MET A 466 9.90 25.31 -15.19
CA MET A 466 10.69 26.06 -16.18
C MET A 466 10.92 25.22 -17.45
N ARG A 467 11.34 23.96 -17.30
CA ARG A 467 11.57 23.06 -18.45
C ARG A 467 10.30 22.79 -19.23
N LEU A 468 9.16 22.61 -18.56
CA LEU A 468 7.85 22.44 -19.20
C LEU A 468 7.43 23.68 -19.99
N ASN A 469 7.66 24.87 -19.43
CA ASN A 469 7.44 26.14 -20.11
C ASN A 469 8.27 26.23 -21.39
N ASP A 470 9.58 25.98 -21.29
CA ASP A 470 10.51 26.09 -22.42
C ASP A 470 10.25 25.00 -23.48
N ALA A 471 9.72 23.84 -23.07
CA ALA A 471 9.34 22.74 -23.95
C ALA A 471 8.11 23.04 -24.83
N ARG A 472 7.36 24.12 -24.58
CA ARG A 472 6.27 24.60 -25.46
C ARG A 472 5.24 23.51 -25.81
N GLY A 473 4.85 22.73 -24.80
CA GLY A 473 3.88 21.63 -24.95
C GLY A 473 4.45 20.37 -25.59
N LEU A 474 5.78 20.17 -25.53
CA LEU A 474 6.41 18.88 -25.70
C LEU A 474 6.53 18.17 -24.35
N HIS A 475 6.47 16.84 -24.36
CA HIS A 475 6.70 16.05 -23.16
C HIS A 475 8.15 16.12 -22.72
N LEU A 476 8.33 16.30 -21.42
CA LEU A 476 9.53 15.95 -20.69
C LEU A 476 9.50 14.45 -20.34
N PHE A 477 10.67 13.86 -20.18
CA PHE A 477 10.86 12.46 -19.80
C PHE A 477 11.84 12.35 -18.65
N ALA A 478 11.52 11.51 -17.66
CA ALA A 478 12.43 11.13 -16.60
C ALA A 478 12.48 9.62 -16.42
N VAL A 479 13.70 9.11 -16.24
CA VAL A 479 13.97 7.71 -15.90
C VAL A 479 14.67 7.61 -14.55
N ALA A 480 14.33 6.59 -13.75
CA ALA A 480 14.99 6.30 -12.49
C ALA A 480 15.10 4.80 -12.25
N GLU A 481 16.31 4.25 -12.21
CA GLU A 481 16.57 2.82 -11.90
C GLU A 481 16.22 2.42 -10.47
N GLU A 482 16.17 3.40 -9.57
CA GLU A 482 15.76 3.21 -8.20
C GLU A 482 14.79 4.31 -7.79
N ILE A 483 13.53 3.93 -7.65
CA ILE A 483 12.47 4.83 -7.24
C ILE A 483 12.72 5.44 -5.85
N ASP A 484 13.49 4.77 -4.99
CA ASP A 484 13.96 5.30 -3.70
C ASP A 484 14.79 6.60 -3.86
N THR A 485 15.46 6.80 -5.01
CA THR A 485 16.16 8.06 -5.34
C THR A 485 15.17 9.20 -5.54
N VAL A 486 14.04 8.93 -6.21
CA VAL A 486 12.95 9.89 -6.39
C VAL A 486 12.30 10.19 -5.03
N THR A 487 12.03 9.16 -4.22
CA THR A 487 11.48 9.33 -2.85
C THR A 487 12.36 10.25 -2.01
N LYS A 488 13.69 10.07 -2.07
CA LYS A 488 14.64 10.90 -1.31
C LYS A 488 14.63 12.35 -1.79
N ALA A 489 14.63 12.58 -3.10
CA ALA A 489 14.62 13.93 -3.68
C ALA A 489 13.37 14.72 -3.27
N PHE A 490 12.22 14.05 -3.15
CA PHE A 490 10.95 14.70 -2.81
C PHE A 490 10.48 14.45 -1.37
N LYS A 491 11.33 13.96 -0.46
CA LYS A 491 10.91 13.59 0.91
C LYS A 491 10.14 14.70 1.67
N ARG A 492 10.51 15.97 1.47
CA ARG A 492 9.87 17.15 2.10
C ARG A 492 8.70 17.76 1.30
N GLY A 493 8.47 17.29 0.07
CA GLY A 493 7.46 17.83 -0.86
C GLY A 493 6.77 16.74 -1.68
N PHE A 494 6.68 15.52 -1.12
CA PHE A 494 6.21 14.35 -1.85
C PHE A 494 4.73 14.47 -2.21
N SER A 495 3.92 15.11 -1.36
CA SER A 495 2.53 15.42 -1.68
C SER A 495 2.44 16.25 -2.95
N SER A 496 3.22 17.33 -3.04
CA SER A 496 3.28 18.21 -4.22
C SER A 496 3.81 17.48 -5.46
N TYR A 497 4.73 16.53 -5.31
CA TYR A 497 5.20 15.69 -6.42
C TYR A 497 4.15 14.66 -6.87
N GLY A 498 3.43 14.05 -5.93
CA GLY A 498 2.29 13.18 -6.22
C GLY A 498 1.17 13.93 -6.95
N ASP A 499 0.83 15.14 -6.50
CA ASP A 499 -0.12 16.03 -7.18
C ASP A 499 0.33 16.30 -8.62
N LEU A 500 1.60 16.66 -8.81
CA LEU A 500 2.19 16.90 -10.12
C LEU A 500 2.08 15.66 -11.02
N LEU A 501 2.37 14.45 -10.52
CA LEU A 501 2.22 13.22 -11.29
C LEU A 501 0.74 12.95 -11.64
N ARG A 502 -0.21 13.18 -10.73
CA ARG A 502 -1.64 13.03 -11.05
C ARG A 502 -2.08 14.01 -12.15
N VAL A 503 -1.60 15.25 -12.09
CA VAL A 503 -1.85 16.31 -13.09
C VAL A 503 -1.17 15.99 -14.43
N ALA A 504 0.03 15.41 -14.41
CA ALA A 504 0.76 14.98 -15.60
C ALA A 504 0.00 13.92 -16.40
N PHE A 505 -0.68 12.98 -15.72
CA PHE A 505 -1.47 11.95 -16.39
C PHE A 505 -2.59 12.55 -17.24
N ASP A 506 -3.25 13.61 -16.76
CA ASP A 506 -4.37 14.27 -17.43
C ASP A 506 -3.91 15.49 -18.29
N ASN A 507 -2.59 15.74 -18.40
CA ASN A 507 -1.97 16.91 -19.07
C ASN A 507 -2.54 18.27 -18.65
N ARG A 508 -2.90 18.40 -17.37
CA ARG A 508 -3.58 19.59 -16.86
C ARG A 508 -2.59 20.70 -16.48
N PRO A 509 -3.05 21.96 -16.37
CA PRO A 509 -2.23 23.05 -15.86
C PRO A 509 -1.78 22.81 -14.42
N TYR A 510 -0.51 23.09 -14.12
CA TYR A 510 0.05 23.16 -12.77
C TYR A 510 0.91 24.42 -12.68
N GLY A 511 0.88 25.09 -11.54
CA GLY A 511 1.68 26.28 -11.35
C GLY A 511 2.00 26.56 -9.89
N GLN A 512 2.99 27.43 -9.71
CA GLN A 512 3.43 27.93 -8.42
C GLN A 512 3.77 29.40 -8.60
N ASP A 513 3.41 30.24 -7.64
CA ASP A 513 3.77 31.66 -7.61
C ASP A 513 4.66 31.92 -6.40
N TYR A 514 5.83 32.48 -6.64
CA TYR A 514 6.76 32.91 -5.62
C TYR A 514 6.76 34.43 -5.51
N ALA A 515 6.93 34.95 -4.28
CA ALA A 515 7.11 36.37 -4.04
C ALA A 515 8.46 36.92 -4.56
N SER A 516 9.40 36.05 -4.92
CA SER A 516 10.72 36.43 -5.43
C SER A 516 10.74 36.45 -6.95
N ASP A 517 11.15 37.58 -7.54
CA ASP A 517 11.33 37.77 -8.98
C ASP A 517 12.40 36.85 -9.61
N THR A 518 13.21 36.18 -8.79
CA THR A 518 14.27 35.27 -9.25
C THR A 518 13.82 33.82 -9.40
N SER A 519 12.68 33.45 -8.81
CA SER A 519 12.09 32.12 -8.92
C SER A 519 11.09 32.07 -10.05
N PHE A 520 10.94 30.91 -10.69
CA PHE A 520 9.93 30.75 -11.74
C PHE A 520 8.53 30.76 -11.13
N SER A 521 7.74 31.78 -11.46
CA SER A 521 6.32 31.89 -11.16
C SER A 521 5.53 31.72 -12.45
N GLY A 522 4.57 30.80 -12.48
CA GLY A 522 3.77 30.56 -13.67
C GLY A 522 3.01 29.23 -13.68
N ILE A 523 2.03 29.16 -14.58
CA ILE A 523 1.17 27.98 -14.80
C ILE A 523 1.51 27.37 -16.16
N VAL A 524 1.78 26.07 -16.18
CA VAL A 524 2.12 25.31 -17.39
C VAL A 524 1.33 24.01 -17.47
N ASN A 525 0.98 23.58 -18.67
CA ASN A 525 0.43 22.23 -18.87
C ASN A 525 1.50 21.18 -18.64
N VAL A 526 1.23 20.19 -17.78
CA VAL A 526 2.21 19.19 -17.39
C VAL A 526 2.22 18.03 -18.39
N TYR A 527 3.09 18.13 -19.40
CA TYR A 527 3.41 17.02 -20.30
C TYR A 527 4.66 16.31 -19.77
N TYR A 528 4.46 15.29 -18.93
CA TYR A 528 5.57 14.61 -18.25
C TYR A 528 5.37 13.10 -18.24
N ASN A 529 6.27 12.41 -18.94
CA ASN A 529 6.33 10.95 -18.98
C ASN A 529 7.40 10.44 -18.03
N THR A 530 7.11 9.36 -17.32
CA THR A 530 8.02 8.77 -16.34
C THR A 530 8.22 7.28 -16.56
N LEU A 531 9.45 6.83 -16.34
CA LEU A 531 9.84 5.43 -16.35
C LEU A 531 10.70 5.14 -15.11
N PHE A 532 10.09 4.59 -14.07
CA PHE A 532 10.80 4.28 -12.83
C PHE A 532 10.93 2.78 -12.64
N SER A 533 11.94 2.35 -11.90
CA SER A 533 12.04 0.97 -11.43
C SER A 533 12.49 0.87 -9.99
N GLY A 534 12.23 -0.30 -9.40
CA GLY A 534 12.42 -0.48 -7.97
C GLY A 534 12.07 -1.89 -7.52
N THR A 535 12.54 -2.22 -6.33
CA THR A 535 12.13 -3.47 -5.67
C THR A 535 10.67 -3.37 -5.21
N PRO A 536 9.96 -4.50 -5.03
CA PRO A 536 8.60 -4.50 -4.49
C PRO A 536 8.42 -3.65 -3.23
N LYS A 537 9.40 -3.70 -2.32
CA LYS A 537 9.42 -2.91 -1.09
C LYS A 537 9.62 -1.41 -1.33
N ALA A 538 10.41 -1.00 -2.33
CA ALA A 538 10.57 0.41 -2.69
C ALA A 538 9.30 0.95 -3.37
N MET A 539 8.71 0.17 -4.28
CA MET A 539 7.47 0.52 -4.96
C MET A 539 6.30 0.68 -3.98
N ARG A 540 6.13 -0.22 -3.00
CA ARG A 540 5.11 -0.06 -1.94
C ARG A 540 5.33 1.17 -1.06
N ARG A 541 6.56 1.61 -0.87
CA ARG A 541 6.87 2.84 -0.09
C ARG A 541 6.58 4.11 -0.88
N PHE A 542 6.86 4.11 -2.18
CA PHE A 542 6.57 5.25 -3.06
C PHE A 542 5.08 5.37 -3.39
N TYR A 543 4.39 4.24 -3.52
CA TYR A 543 2.96 4.16 -3.79
C TYR A 543 2.22 3.52 -2.59
N PRO A 544 2.10 4.25 -1.46
CA PRO A 544 1.61 3.67 -0.20
C PRO A 544 0.09 3.45 -0.18
N ASP A 545 -0.68 4.21 -0.96
CA ASP A 545 -2.14 4.20 -0.91
C ASP A 545 -2.76 4.12 -2.30
N VAL A 546 -3.69 3.18 -2.47
CA VAL A 546 -4.48 2.98 -3.69
C VAL A 546 -5.56 4.06 -3.82
N GLU A 547 -6.08 4.57 -2.69
CA GLU A 547 -7.17 5.54 -2.64
C GLU A 547 -6.73 6.96 -3.04
N ASP A 548 -5.42 7.25 -2.95
CA ASP A 548 -4.81 8.55 -3.29
C ASP A 548 -4.79 8.85 -4.81
N GLY A 549 -5.36 7.96 -5.64
CA GLY A 549 -5.61 8.19 -7.07
C GLY A 549 -4.36 8.22 -7.97
N LEU A 550 -3.15 8.34 -7.42
CA LEU A 550 -1.89 8.24 -8.16
C LEU A 550 -1.66 6.81 -8.67
N VAL A 551 -1.86 5.82 -7.82
CA VAL A 551 -1.68 4.39 -8.15
C VAL A 551 -2.45 4.01 -9.40
N SER A 552 -3.73 4.40 -9.50
CA SER A 552 -4.58 4.09 -10.66
C SER A 552 -4.08 4.65 -12.00
N ARG A 553 -3.15 5.62 -11.99
CA ARG A 553 -2.61 6.29 -13.18
C ARG A 553 -1.26 5.72 -13.63
N VAL A 554 -0.66 4.85 -12.84
CA VAL A 554 0.67 4.28 -13.10
C VAL A 554 0.54 2.86 -13.66
N CYS A 555 1.20 2.60 -14.77
CA CYS A 555 1.32 1.26 -15.33
C CYS A 555 2.40 0.49 -14.56
N PHE A 556 1.98 -0.37 -13.63
CA PHE A 556 2.90 -1.31 -12.99
C PHE A 556 3.23 -2.45 -13.94
N VAL A 557 4.49 -2.85 -13.98
CA VAL A 557 4.92 -4.02 -14.74
C VAL A 557 5.92 -4.79 -13.91
N GLN A 558 5.76 -6.10 -13.84
CA GLN A 558 6.63 -6.96 -13.04
C GLN A 558 7.52 -7.82 -13.93
N ILE A 559 8.80 -7.91 -13.60
CA ILE A 559 9.65 -9.00 -14.09
C ILE A 559 9.46 -10.20 -13.15
N PRO A 560 9.11 -11.40 -13.66
CA PRO A 560 9.01 -12.62 -12.86
C PRO A 560 10.29 -12.90 -12.06
N ASP A 561 10.18 -13.68 -10.98
CA ASP A 561 11.37 -14.09 -10.24
C ASP A 561 12.36 -14.82 -11.17
N GLN A 562 13.62 -14.42 -11.06
CA GLN A 562 14.74 -14.94 -11.85
C GLN A 562 15.63 -15.87 -11.02
N PHE A 563 15.22 -16.21 -9.79
CA PHE A 563 15.93 -17.17 -8.95
C PHE A 563 16.15 -18.50 -9.68
N GLY A 564 17.41 -18.92 -9.80
CA GLY A 564 17.79 -20.16 -10.48
C GLY A 564 17.78 -20.11 -12.02
N LYS A 565 17.33 -19.01 -12.64
CA LYS A 565 17.35 -18.85 -14.11
C LYS A 565 18.72 -18.33 -14.58
N PRO A 566 19.16 -18.69 -15.82
CA PRO A 566 20.37 -18.12 -16.40
C PRO A 566 20.21 -16.60 -16.62
N MET A 567 21.34 -15.89 -16.72
CA MET A 567 21.33 -14.45 -16.98
C MET A 567 20.56 -14.15 -18.27
N PRO A 568 19.56 -13.25 -18.25
CA PRO A 568 18.76 -12.93 -19.43
C PRO A 568 19.63 -12.32 -20.52
N MET A 569 19.64 -12.97 -21.70
CA MET A 569 20.35 -12.48 -22.88
C MET A 569 19.38 -11.84 -23.86
N TRP A 570 19.63 -10.57 -24.18
CA TRP A 570 18.88 -9.85 -25.21
C TRP A 570 19.43 -10.21 -26.57
N ARG A 571 18.55 -10.57 -27.50
CA ARG A 571 18.94 -10.82 -28.87
C ARG A 571 19.34 -9.50 -29.52
N GLU A 572 20.48 -9.48 -30.19
CA GLU A 572 20.91 -8.32 -30.96
C GLU A 572 19.98 -8.07 -32.14
N LEU A 573 19.59 -6.80 -32.32
CA LEU A 573 18.85 -6.37 -33.50
C LEU A 573 19.75 -6.44 -34.73
N THR A 574 19.24 -6.97 -35.83
CA THR A 574 19.97 -6.95 -37.11
C THR A 574 20.14 -5.51 -37.59
N ALA A 575 21.09 -5.26 -38.49
CA ALA A 575 21.30 -3.92 -39.06
C ALA A 575 20.00 -3.35 -39.68
N LYS A 576 19.23 -4.20 -40.36
CA LYS A 576 17.94 -3.84 -40.96
C LYS A 576 16.87 -3.52 -39.91
N ASP A 577 16.82 -4.28 -38.82
CA ASP A 577 15.87 -4.04 -37.73
C ASP A 577 16.21 -2.73 -37.00
N ARG A 578 17.51 -2.44 -36.82
CA ARG A 578 17.99 -1.18 -36.24
C ARG A 578 17.60 0.01 -37.11
N GLU A 579 17.85 -0.06 -38.41
CA GLU A 579 17.47 0.98 -39.37
C GLU A 579 15.95 1.22 -39.37
N GLU A 580 15.15 0.15 -39.28
CA GLU A 580 13.69 0.27 -39.13
C GLU A 580 13.30 1.01 -37.85
N VAL A 581 13.89 0.64 -36.70
CA VAL A 581 13.61 1.28 -35.41
C VAL A 581 13.97 2.76 -35.46
N GLU A 582 15.17 3.10 -35.95
CA GLU A 582 15.65 4.47 -36.09
C GLU A 582 14.72 5.30 -36.99
N ARG A 583 14.32 4.76 -38.14
CA ARG A 583 13.41 5.43 -39.07
C ARG A 583 12.03 5.70 -38.47
N GLN A 584 11.50 4.76 -37.69
CA GLN A 584 10.21 4.92 -37.01
C GLN A 584 10.30 5.94 -35.87
N MET A 585 11.40 5.95 -35.11
CA MET A 585 11.66 6.95 -34.08
C MET A 585 11.78 8.34 -34.66
N GLU A 586 12.54 8.50 -35.73
CA GLU A 586 12.70 9.79 -36.41
C GLU A 586 11.36 10.32 -36.92
N ARG A 587 10.54 9.46 -37.52
CA ARG A 587 9.18 9.84 -37.97
C ARG A 587 8.31 10.28 -36.78
N LEU A 588 8.41 9.60 -35.64
CA LEU A 588 7.66 9.93 -34.44
C LEU A 588 8.14 11.21 -33.76
N ASP A 589 9.44 11.51 -33.80
CA ASP A 589 9.97 12.78 -33.27
C ASP A 589 9.61 13.97 -34.18
N LYS A 590 9.73 13.79 -35.51
CA LYS A 590 9.40 14.82 -36.51
C LYS A 590 7.94 15.26 -36.48
N VAL A 591 7.01 14.41 -36.05
CA VAL A 591 5.61 14.83 -35.85
C VAL A 591 5.47 15.87 -34.72
N SER A 592 6.45 15.93 -33.82
CA SER A 592 6.43 16.80 -32.65
C SER A 592 7.36 17.99 -32.77
N ILE A 593 8.54 17.80 -33.34
CA ILE A 593 9.58 18.82 -33.41
C ILE A 593 10.51 18.56 -34.60
N GLU A 594 10.87 19.63 -35.31
CA GLU A 594 11.90 19.60 -36.34
C GLU A 594 12.93 20.70 -36.04
N GLY A 595 14.18 20.31 -35.79
CA GLY A 595 15.19 21.20 -35.21
C GLY A 595 14.74 21.74 -33.84
N GLU A 596 14.55 23.06 -33.73
CA GLU A 596 13.98 23.74 -32.56
C GLU A 596 12.51 24.17 -32.74
N VAL A 597 11.90 23.85 -33.88
CA VAL A 597 10.53 24.25 -34.23
C VAL A 597 9.56 23.18 -33.75
N VAL A 598 8.72 23.56 -32.79
CA VAL A 598 7.65 22.71 -32.27
C VAL A 598 6.51 22.67 -33.29
N GLN A 599 6.13 21.46 -33.68
CA GLN A 599 5.09 21.24 -34.70
C GLN A 599 3.68 21.47 -34.11
N PRO A 600 2.69 21.79 -34.96
CA PRO A 600 1.28 21.83 -34.55
C PRO A 600 0.78 20.43 -34.13
N ASP A 601 -0.36 20.40 -33.45
CA ASP A 601 -0.98 19.15 -33.02
C ASP A 601 -1.42 18.30 -34.25
N HIS A 602 -0.96 17.06 -34.30
CA HIS A 602 -1.37 16.05 -35.29
C HIS A 602 -2.58 15.28 -34.78
N VAL A 603 -3.77 15.69 -35.23
CA VAL A 603 -5.05 15.11 -34.78
C VAL A 603 -5.43 13.90 -35.62
N MET A 604 -5.55 12.75 -34.96
CA MET A 604 -5.94 11.47 -35.56
C MET A 604 -7.41 11.14 -35.26
N ASP A 605 -8.08 10.52 -36.23
CA ASP A 605 -9.40 9.90 -36.02
C ASP A 605 -9.23 8.44 -35.58
N LEU A 606 -9.54 8.20 -34.30
CA LEU A 606 -9.42 6.89 -33.66
C LEU A 606 -10.77 6.37 -33.17
N GLU A 607 -11.87 6.69 -33.85
CA GLU A 607 -13.21 6.25 -33.42
C GLU A 607 -13.33 4.71 -33.37
N PHE A 608 -12.61 4.00 -34.23
CA PHE A 608 -12.55 2.53 -34.19
C PHE A 608 -11.84 2.00 -32.93
N VAL A 609 -10.85 2.72 -32.40
CA VAL A 609 -10.19 2.40 -31.13
C VAL A 609 -11.12 2.76 -29.97
N ASN A 610 -11.80 3.92 -30.01
CA ASN A 610 -12.81 4.30 -29.02
C ASN A 610 -13.89 3.24 -28.89
N LYS A 611 -14.48 2.80 -30.01
CA LYS A 611 -15.49 1.73 -30.01
C LYS A 611 -14.94 0.46 -29.35
N ALA A 612 -13.71 0.07 -29.67
CA ALA A 612 -13.08 -1.12 -29.12
C ALA A 612 -12.77 -1.01 -27.61
N MET A 613 -12.30 0.17 -27.15
CA MET A 613 -12.00 0.46 -25.76
C MET A 613 -13.27 0.64 -24.92
N GLY A 614 -14.31 1.24 -25.48
CA GLY A 614 -15.62 1.34 -24.83
C GLY A 614 -16.28 -0.01 -24.64
N GLN A 615 -16.16 -0.92 -25.62
CA GLN A 615 -16.57 -2.32 -25.47
C GLN A 615 -15.76 -3.04 -24.39
N TRP A 616 -14.43 -2.91 -24.43
CA TRP A 616 -13.55 -3.53 -23.44
C TRP A 616 -13.87 -3.03 -22.02
N LEU A 617 -14.07 -1.72 -21.85
CA LEU A 617 -14.42 -1.11 -20.58
C LEU A 617 -15.76 -1.65 -20.06
N LYS A 618 -16.80 -1.72 -20.91
CA LYS A 618 -18.09 -2.31 -20.53
C LYS A 618 -17.95 -3.74 -20.02
N VAL A 619 -17.17 -4.58 -20.71
CA VAL A 619 -16.92 -5.97 -20.28
C VAL A 619 -16.27 -6.02 -18.89
N GLN A 620 -15.24 -5.19 -18.66
CA GLN A 620 -14.57 -5.13 -17.35
C GLN A 620 -15.47 -4.60 -16.23
N GLN A 621 -16.34 -3.64 -16.55
CA GLN A 621 -17.33 -3.11 -15.59
C GLN A 621 -18.42 -4.11 -15.28
N GLU A 622 -18.93 -4.84 -16.28
CA GLU A 622 -19.87 -5.93 -16.07
C GLU A 622 -19.24 -7.02 -15.20
N GLU A 623 -17.97 -7.36 -15.43
CA GLU A 623 -17.22 -8.29 -14.58
C GLU A 623 -17.06 -7.77 -13.16
N ALA A 624 -16.66 -6.51 -12.97
CA ALA A 624 -16.56 -5.87 -11.66
C ALA A 624 -17.90 -5.86 -10.90
N ILE A 625 -19.01 -5.61 -11.60
CA ILE A 625 -20.36 -5.66 -11.01
C ILE A 625 -20.75 -7.10 -10.66
N LYS A 626 -20.40 -8.07 -11.51
CA LYS A 626 -20.64 -9.51 -11.27
C LYS A 626 -19.83 -10.03 -10.08
N THR A 627 -18.64 -9.50 -9.81
CA THR A 627 -17.78 -9.98 -8.72
C THR A 627 -17.76 -9.07 -7.50
N ASP A 628 -18.53 -7.97 -7.50
CA ASP A 628 -18.48 -6.86 -6.52
C ASP A 628 -17.04 -6.32 -6.30
N ASP A 629 -16.21 -6.40 -7.34
CA ASP A 629 -14.82 -5.94 -7.33
C ASP A 629 -14.75 -4.45 -7.68
N ARG A 630 -14.96 -3.60 -6.67
CA ARG A 630 -14.83 -2.13 -6.81
C ARG A 630 -13.43 -1.70 -7.26
N THR A 631 -12.41 -2.46 -6.87
CA THR A 631 -11.03 -2.22 -7.26
C THR A 631 -10.85 -2.37 -8.78
N ARG A 632 -11.48 -3.39 -9.37
CA ARG A 632 -11.54 -3.57 -10.83
C ARG A 632 -12.23 -2.41 -11.54
N ASP A 633 -13.38 -1.92 -11.07
CA ASP A 633 -14.08 -0.77 -11.71
C ASP A 633 -13.23 0.52 -11.68
N ILE A 634 -12.48 0.75 -10.59
CA ILE A 634 -11.58 1.90 -10.49
C ILE A 634 -10.44 1.77 -11.50
N PHE A 635 -9.74 0.63 -11.52
CA PHE A 635 -8.57 0.45 -12.35
C PHE A 635 -8.89 0.31 -13.85
N CYS A 636 -10.00 -0.32 -14.22
CA CYS A 636 -10.33 -0.54 -15.63
C CYS A 636 -10.57 0.79 -16.37
N ARG A 637 -11.09 1.83 -15.70
CA ARG A 637 -11.31 3.15 -16.31
C ARG A 637 -10.00 3.81 -16.74
N ARG A 638 -8.97 3.75 -15.90
CA ARG A 638 -7.65 4.33 -16.22
C ARG A 638 -6.86 3.45 -17.18
N ALA A 639 -6.97 2.13 -17.04
CA ALA A 639 -6.41 1.19 -18.00
C ALA A 639 -6.97 1.41 -19.42
N ALA A 640 -8.27 1.72 -19.56
CA ALA A 640 -8.87 2.03 -20.85
C ALA A 640 -8.25 3.29 -21.51
N VAL A 641 -7.97 4.33 -20.71
CA VAL A 641 -7.30 5.56 -21.18
C VAL A 641 -5.88 5.24 -21.67
N VAL A 642 -5.12 4.47 -20.88
CA VAL A 642 -3.75 4.09 -21.25
C VAL A 642 -3.74 3.22 -22.51
N GLY A 643 -4.65 2.25 -22.62
CA GLY A 643 -4.81 1.44 -23.83
C GLY A 643 -5.14 2.28 -25.06
N PHE A 644 -6.03 3.27 -24.93
CA PHE A 644 -6.33 4.22 -26.01
C PHE A 644 -5.09 5.01 -26.43
N ARG A 645 -4.31 5.54 -25.48
CA ARG A 645 -3.05 6.26 -25.77
C ARG A 645 -2.01 5.36 -26.42
N ALA A 646 -1.92 4.09 -26.03
CA ALA A 646 -1.07 3.12 -26.72
C ALA A 646 -1.57 2.84 -28.15
N GLY A 647 -2.89 2.85 -28.36
CA GLY A 647 -3.53 2.81 -29.67
C GLY A 647 -3.14 3.99 -30.57
N MET A 648 -3.01 5.21 -30.02
CA MET A 648 -2.52 6.38 -30.75
C MET A 648 -1.12 6.14 -31.33
N ILE A 649 -0.20 5.66 -30.48
CA ILE A 649 1.16 5.32 -30.90
C ILE A 649 1.14 4.20 -31.95
N ALA A 650 0.38 3.13 -31.71
CA ALA A 650 0.30 2.01 -32.65
C ALA A 650 -0.27 2.41 -34.01
N TRP A 651 -1.29 3.26 -34.05
CA TRP A 651 -1.87 3.76 -35.30
C TRP A 651 -0.85 4.54 -36.13
N PHE A 652 -0.12 5.45 -35.49
CA PHE A 652 0.94 6.23 -36.14
C PHE A 652 2.10 5.34 -36.63
N LEU A 653 2.53 4.36 -35.82
CA LEU A 653 3.59 3.43 -36.19
C LEU A 653 3.18 2.48 -37.34
N ASN A 654 1.90 2.14 -37.44
CA ASN A 654 1.33 1.39 -38.57
C ASN A 654 1.16 2.25 -39.83
N GLY A 655 1.54 3.54 -39.78
CA GLY A 655 1.53 4.47 -40.90
C GLY A 655 0.14 5.00 -41.24
N GLU A 656 -0.80 4.94 -40.29
CA GLU A 656 -2.17 5.48 -40.43
C GLU A 656 -2.93 4.96 -41.66
N LYS A 657 -2.53 3.77 -42.13
CA LYS A 657 -3.11 3.16 -43.32
C LYS A 657 -4.51 2.67 -42.97
N ASN A 658 -5.53 3.18 -43.66
CA ASN A 658 -6.93 2.77 -43.50
C ASN A 658 -7.21 1.37 -44.06
N THR A 659 -6.47 0.38 -43.58
CA THR A 659 -6.59 -1.04 -43.92
C THR A 659 -7.17 -1.79 -42.73
N VAL A 660 -7.91 -2.87 -43.01
CA VAL A 660 -8.49 -3.73 -41.97
C VAL A 660 -7.39 -4.27 -41.04
N THR A 661 -6.25 -4.69 -41.60
CA THR A 661 -5.12 -5.24 -40.84
C THR A 661 -4.51 -4.21 -39.90
N ALA A 662 -4.23 -2.99 -40.36
CA ALA A 662 -3.65 -1.94 -39.51
C ALA A 662 -4.61 -1.57 -38.38
N LYS A 663 -5.90 -1.37 -38.67
CA LYS A 663 -6.94 -1.09 -37.66
C LYS A 663 -7.04 -2.22 -36.62
N ARG A 664 -7.08 -3.47 -37.07
CA ARG A 664 -7.13 -4.66 -36.20
C ARG A 664 -5.90 -4.73 -35.28
N ASN A 665 -4.70 -4.57 -35.83
CA ASN A 665 -3.46 -4.64 -35.05
C ASN A 665 -3.39 -3.50 -34.03
N THR A 666 -3.79 -2.29 -34.41
CA THR A 666 -3.89 -1.14 -33.49
C THR A 666 -4.87 -1.41 -32.35
N VAL A 667 -6.07 -1.92 -32.64
CA VAL A 667 -7.07 -2.26 -31.62
C VAL A 667 -6.58 -3.36 -30.69
N ASN A 668 -5.97 -4.41 -31.24
CA ASN A 668 -5.46 -5.53 -30.44
C ASN A 668 -4.33 -5.06 -29.51
N PHE A 669 -3.44 -4.19 -29.99
CA PHE A 669 -2.40 -3.61 -29.16
C PHE A 669 -2.97 -2.71 -28.04
N ALA A 670 -3.93 -1.85 -28.35
CA ALA A 670 -4.59 -1.00 -27.37
C ALA A 670 -5.27 -1.82 -26.25
N ARG A 671 -5.99 -2.89 -26.63
CA ARG A 671 -6.63 -3.82 -25.69
C ARG A 671 -5.62 -4.58 -24.86
N TRP A 672 -4.53 -5.05 -25.46
CA TRP A 672 -3.47 -5.76 -24.74
C TRP A 672 -2.84 -4.88 -23.67
N VAL A 673 -2.49 -3.62 -24.00
CA VAL A 673 -1.94 -2.67 -23.00
C VAL A 673 -2.93 -2.40 -21.87
N ALA A 674 -4.22 -2.16 -22.17
CA ALA A 674 -5.23 -1.96 -21.13
C ALA A 674 -5.40 -3.20 -20.24
N THR A 675 -5.40 -4.39 -20.84
CA THR A 675 -5.55 -5.66 -20.12
C THR A 675 -4.34 -5.93 -19.25
N GLU A 676 -3.13 -5.72 -19.76
CA GLU A 676 -1.89 -5.91 -19.01
C GLU A 676 -1.79 -4.94 -17.82
N MET A 677 -2.11 -3.66 -18.02
CA MET A 677 -2.17 -2.69 -16.93
C MET A 677 -3.19 -3.10 -15.85
N LEU A 678 -4.41 -3.47 -16.26
CA LEU A 678 -5.44 -3.89 -15.32
C LEU A 678 -5.01 -5.15 -14.56
N ARG A 679 -4.48 -6.16 -15.25
CA ARG A 679 -3.98 -7.40 -14.66
C ARG A 679 -2.92 -7.12 -13.59
N GLN A 680 -1.94 -6.27 -13.89
CA GLN A 680 -0.89 -5.91 -12.95
C GLN A 680 -1.43 -5.18 -11.71
N HIS A 681 -2.42 -4.30 -11.88
CA HIS A 681 -3.10 -3.69 -10.74
C HIS A 681 -3.84 -4.71 -9.88
N LEU A 682 -4.60 -5.62 -10.50
CA LEU A 682 -5.36 -6.63 -9.78
C LEU A 682 -4.43 -7.58 -9.02
N LEU A 683 -3.37 -8.09 -9.66
CA LEU A 683 -2.37 -8.92 -8.98
C LEU A 683 -1.70 -8.21 -7.81
N ARG A 684 -1.41 -6.91 -7.97
CA ARG A 684 -0.76 -6.11 -6.95
C ARG A 684 -1.67 -5.80 -5.75
N PHE A 685 -2.96 -5.60 -5.98
CA PHE A 685 -3.87 -5.00 -4.98
C PHE A 685 -5.06 -5.89 -4.57
N GLN A 686 -5.33 -7.04 -5.22
CA GLN A 686 -6.37 -7.99 -4.78
C GLN A 686 -5.94 -8.86 -3.59
N ILE A 687 -4.64 -8.94 -3.28
CA ILE A 687 -4.14 -9.70 -2.12
C ILE A 687 -4.62 -9.09 -0.77
N GLU A 688 -5.18 -7.89 -0.76
CA GLU A 688 -5.58 -7.20 0.48
C GLU A 688 -7.10 -7.02 0.70
N GLY A 689 -8.01 -7.45 -0.20
CA GLY A 689 -9.42 -7.02 -0.06
C GLY A 689 -10.59 -7.85 -0.60
N SER A 690 -10.44 -8.78 -1.55
CA SER A 690 -11.63 -9.32 -2.27
C SER A 690 -11.88 -10.83 -2.16
N GLY A 691 -11.02 -11.61 -1.49
CA GLY A 691 -11.22 -13.07 -1.36
C GLY A 691 -12.31 -13.51 -0.35
N SER A 692 -12.94 -12.58 0.37
CA SER A 692 -13.76 -12.91 1.54
C SER A 692 -15.23 -13.18 1.23
N ASN A 693 -15.88 -12.42 0.33
CA ASN A 693 -17.36 -12.45 0.24
C ASN A 693 -17.91 -13.44 -0.78
N THR A 694 -17.22 -13.65 -1.90
CA THR A 694 -17.64 -14.57 -2.98
C THR A 694 -17.69 -16.02 -2.48
N PHE A 695 -16.63 -16.47 -1.79
CA PHE A 695 -16.56 -17.79 -1.17
C PHE A 695 -17.67 -17.99 -0.11
N ARG A 696 -18.06 -16.91 0.59
CA ARG A 696 -19.11 -16.94 1.62
C ARG A 696 -20.52 -16.95 1.02
N TRP A 697 -20.73 -16.40 -0.18
CA TRP A 697 -22.01 -16.52 -0.89
C TRP A 697 -22.23 -17.92 -1.44
N GLU A 698 -21.19 -18.56 -1.96
CA GLU A 698 -21.28 -19.96 -2.38
C GLU A 698 -21.55 -20.89 -1.18
N ALA A 699 -20.88 -20.65 -0.05
CA ALA A 699 -21.17 -21.36 1.20
C ALA A 699 -22.61 -21.13 1.69
N ALA A 700 -23.10 -19.89 1.68
CA ALA A 700 -24.49 -19.57 2.02
C ALA A 700 -25.49 -20.23 1.06
N TYR A 701 -25.16 -20.27 -0.23
CA TYR A 701 -25.99 -20.93 -1.24
C TYR A 701 -26.09 -22.43 -0.96
N LYS A 702 -24.99 -23.11 -0.61
CA LYS A 702 -24.97 -24.55 -0.27
C LYS A 702 -25.82 -24.88 0.97
N LEU A 703 -25.94 -23.96 1.92
CA LEU A 703 -26.75 -24.15 3.13
C LEU A 703 -28.26 -24.05 2.92
N LEU A 704 -28.71 -23.56 1.76
CA LEU A 704 -30.13 -23.39 1.45
C LEU A 704 -30.72 -24.62 0.78
N GLY A 705 -32.01 -24.89 1.03
CA GLY A 705 -32.77 -25.88 0.26
C GLY A 705 -33.02 -25.45 -1.19
N ASP A 706 -33.63 -26.33 -1.99
CA ASP A 706 -34.02 -26.02 -3.37
C ASP A 706 -35.05 -24.90 -3.44
N GLU A 707 -35.88 -24.75 -2.41
CA GLU A 707 -36.78 -23.62 -2.21
C GLU A 707 -36.51 -23.02 -0.82
N PHE A 708 -36.44 -21.69 -0.73
CA PHE A 708 -36.14 -21.00 0.52
C PHE A 708 -36.75 -19.60 0.59
N SER A 709 -36.97 -19.12 1.80
CA SER A 709 -37.50 -17.80 2.12
C SER A 709 -36.40 -16.76 2.35
N ARG A 710 -36.79 -15.49 2.38
CA ARG A 710 -35.90 -14.38 2.71
C ARG A 710 -35.24 -14.51 4.09
N GLU A 711 -35.96 -15.10 5.05
CA GLU A 711 -35.48 -15.32 6.42
C GLU A 711 -34.46 -16.46 6.50
N GLU A 712 -34.67 -17.52 5.73
CA GLU A 712 -33.71 -18.64 5.61
C GLU A 712 -32.42 -18.19 4.92
N LEU A 713 -32.52 -17.35 3.89
CA LEU A 713 -31.35 -16.72 3.27
C LEU A 713 -30.57 -15.84 4.27
N GLN A 714 -31.26 -15.07 5.11
CA GLN A 714 -30.59 -14.28 6.15
C GLN A 714 -29.81 -15.17 7.13
N LYS A 715 -30.39 -16.30 7.53
CA LYS A 715 -29.75 -17.27 8.43
C LYS A 715 -28.55 -17.95 7.76
N ALA A 716 -28.68 -18.36 6.50
CA ALA A 716 -27.59 -18.97 5.74
C ALA A 716 -26.41 -18.02 5.54
N LEU A 717 -26.67 -16.72 5.29
CA LEU A 717 -25.62 -15.71 5.19
C LEU A 717 -24.88 -15.52 6.51
N VAL A 718 -25.59 -15.46 7.64
CA VAL A 718 -24.95 -15.36 8.97
C VAL A 718 -24.13 -16.61 9.28
N ALA A 719 -24.65 -17.80 8.97
CA ALA A 719 -23.94 -19.07 9.17
C ALA A 719 -22.68 -19.19 8.31
N ALA A 720 -22.69 -18.61 7.10
CA ALA A 720 -21.53 -18.53 6.22
C ALA A 720 -20.56 -17.37 6.57
N GLY A 721 -20.81 -16.64 7.66
CA GLY A 721 -19.98 -15.49 8.06
C GLY A 721 -20.08 -14.29 7.11
N CYS A 722 -21.20 -14.15 6.38
CA CYS A 722 -21.44 -13.08 5.42
C CYS A 722 -22.26 -11.95 6.06
N GLU A 723 -21.73 -10.72 6.01
CA GLU A 723 -22.41 -9.51 6.51
C GLU A 723 -23.27 -8.81 5.44
N THR A 724 -23.39 -9.40 4.24
CA THR A 724 -24.10 -8.79 3.11
C THR A 724 -25.61 -8.76 3.35
N ARG A 725 -26.28 -7.66 2.99
CA ARG A 725 -27.74 -7.54 3.14
C ARG A 725 -28.46 -8.50 2.18
N VAL A 726 -29.48 -9.21 2.66
CA VAL A 726 -30.26 -10.17 1.85
C VAL A 726 -30.79 -9.60 0.54
N LYS A 727 -31.22 -8.33 0.51
CA LYS A 727 -31.74 -7.69 -0.71
C LYS A 727 -30.67 -7.66 -1.83
N GLN A 728 -29.39 -7.51 -1.48
CA GLN A 728 -28.28 -7.50 -2.43
C GLN A 728 -27.99 -8.90 -2.95
N VAL A 729 -27.95 -9.90 -2.07
CA VAL A 729 -27.73 -11.31 -2.46
C VAL A 729 -28.85 -11.82 -3.37
N VAL A 730 -30.11 -11.53 -3.04
CA VAL A 730 -31.27 -11.87 -3.88
C VAL A 730 -31.20 -11.20 -5.25
N TYR A 731 -30.82 -9.92 -5.32
CA TYR A 731 -30.63 -9.23 -6.59
C TYR A 731 -29.57 -9.91 -7.44
N HIS A 732 -28.43 -10.25 -6.82
CA HIS A 732 -27.28 -10.83 -7.48
C HIS A 732 -27.55 -12.25 -8.00
N TRP A 733 -28.12 -13.12 -7.18
CA TRP A 733 -28.44 -14.49 -7.57
C TRP A 733 -29.54 -14.57 -8.63
N LYS A 734 -30.48 -13.61 -8.69
CA LYS A 734 -31.43 -13.50 -9.81
C LYS A 734 -30.71 -13.15 -11.11
N LEU A 735 -29.79 -12.19 -11.06
CA LEU A 735 -29.06 -11.71 -12.24
C LEU A 735 -28.13 -12.79 -12.81
N LEU A 736 -27.56 -13.63 -11.93
CA LEU A 736 -26.78 -14.81 -12.28
C LEU A 736 -27.62 -16.03 -12.68
N GLY A 737 -28.96 -15.91 -12.64
CA GLY A 737 -29.86 -17.04 -12.91
C GLY A 737 -29.63 -18.23 -11.98
N CYS A 738 -29.17 -17.98 -10.74
CA CYS A 738 -29.00 -18.98 -9.68
C CYS A 738 -30.29 -19.17 -8.88
N ILE A 739 -31.16 -18.15 -8.86
CA ILE A 739 -32.48 -18.25 -8.24
C ILE A 739 -33.57 -17.61 -9.11
N GLU A 740 -34.78 -18.16 -8.99
CA GLU A 740 -36.01 -17.58 -9.51
C GLU A 740 -36.94 -17.15 -8.37
N VAL A 741 -37.74 -16.10 -8.61
CA VAL A 741 -38.81 -15.70 -7.68
C VAL A 741 -40.03 -16.53 -7.98
N MET A 742 -40.60 -17.12 -6.94
CA MET A 742 -41.91 -17.76 -7.05
C MET A 742 -43.00 -16.74 -6.71
N GLU A 743 -44.01 -16.56 -7.58
CA GLU A 743 -45.18 -15.72 -7.31
C GLU A 743 -46.24 -16.42 -6.43
N GLU A 744 -47.07 -15.57 -5.81
CA GLU A 744 -47.86 -15.75 -4.57
C GLU A 744 -49.06 -16.72 -4.66
N GLY A 745 -49.24 -17.53 -3.61
CA GLY A 745 -50.53 -18.12 -3.27
C GLY A 745 -51.21 -17.29 -2.18
N LYS A 746 -52.37 -16.69 -2.48
CA LYS A 746 -53.15 -15.84 -1.56
C LYS A 746 -53.47 -16.58 -0.25
N SER A 747 -53.05 -16.02 0.89
CA SER A 747 -53.58 -16.40 2.20
C SER A 747 -54.83 -15.59 2.54
N ALA A 748 -55.88 -16.26 3.03
CA ALA A 748 -57.18 -15.69 3.37
C ALA A 748 -57.18 -14.66 4.54
N THR A 749 -56.01 -14.26 5.05
CA THR A 749 -55.90 -13.47 6.31
C THR A 749 -55.11 -12.15 6.22
N GLY A 750 -54.74 -11.68 5.02
CA GLY A 750 -54.35 -10.27 4.81
C GLY A 750 -53.06 -9.77 5.51
N ARG A 751 -52.12 -10.65 5.88
CA ARG A 751 -50.76 -10.23 6.33
C ARG A 751 -49.76 -10.29 5.18
N LYS A 752 -48.84 -9.29 5.14
CA LYS A 752 -47.76 -9.15 4.15
C LYS A 752 -47.00 -10.48 3.94
N GLU A 753 -46.93 -10.90 2.69
CA GLU A 753 -46.46 -12.21 2.23
C GLU A 753 -44.93 -12.40 2.32
N THR A 754 -44.51 -13.64 2.60
CA THR A 754 -43.11 -14.07 2.64
C THR A 754 -42.67 -14.49 1.24
N ILE A 755 -41.92 -13.63 0.54
CA ILE A 755 -41.34 -13.93 -0.78
C ILE A 755 -40.45 -15.17 -0.69
N ARG A 756 -40.69 -16.17 -1.55
CA ARG A 756 -39.90 -17.39 -1.70
C ARG A 756 -39.07 -17.39 -2.99
N PHE A 757 -37.94 -18.07 -2.92
CA PHE A 757 -36.96 -18.21 -3.98
C PHE A 757 -36.70 -19.69 -4.26
N LYS A 758 -36.49 -20.04 -5.53
CA LYS A 758 -36.12 -21.39 -5.95
C LYS A 758 -34.74 -21.39 -6.58
N LYS A 759 -33.89 -22.34 -6.22
CA LYS A 759 -32.60 -22.57 -6.88
C LYS A 759 -32.81 -23.10 -8.29
N THR A 760 -32.09 -22.53 -9.24
CA THR A 760 -32.12 -22.94 -10.67
C THR A 760 -30.86 -23.68 -11.09
N ILE A 761 -29.80 -23.65 -10.27
CA ILE A 761 -28.52 -24.32 -10.55
C ILE A 761 -28.01 -25.02 -9.27
N SER A 762 -27.52 -26.26 -9.41
CA SER A 762 -27.05 -27.10 -8.30
C SER A 762 -25.63 -26.77 -7.81
N LYS A 763 -24.78 -26.21 -8.68
CA LYS A 763 -23.44 -25.70 -8.37
C LYS A 763 -23.23 -24.34 -9.04
N PRO A 764 -23.56 -23.24 -8.38
CA PRO A 764 -23.39 -21.94 -8.99
C PRO A 764 -21.95 -21.47 -8.82
N LYS A 765 -21.34 -20.94 -9.90
CA LYS A 765 -20.07 -20.20 -9.81
C LYS A 765 -20.43 -18.75 -9.46
N ILE A 766 -20.62 -18.48 -8.17
CA ILE A 766 -21.07 -17.19 -7.61
C ILE A 766 -19.87 -16.39 -7.12
#